data_AF-A0A2V6BB19-F1
#
_entry.id   AF-A0A2V6BB19-F1
#
_cell.length_a   1.000
_cell.length_b   1.000
_cell.length_c   1.000
_cell.angle_alpha   90.00
_cell.angle_beta   90.00
_cell.angle_gamma   90.00
#
_symmetry.space_group_name_H-M   'P 1'
#
loop_
_entity.id
_entity.type
_entity.pdbx_description
1 polymer ?
#
loop_
_entity_poly.entity_id
_entity_poly.type
_entity_poly.pdbx_seq_one_letter_code
_entity_poly.pdbx_strand_id
1 'polypeptide(L)'
;MKKRQNKYSLGVSAFQIILALSLMSVSAVLLASGFRSAPSRGGSRNVVVNPAPAGAPQAATVQPAVVSPFSDEELAAQAAAEAELRAAERTKQTGFIQQPFGFAQGTAGAPDLQSESPPNPFEWVPTAQARLQNPRVLCTSMASGNWGNPAIWSCGFVPTAADDVTIANGHTVTIDTAAVALNLTVGQGVSGVLQYDPTTARSLTLGGNATVSVGGTFQAGAAAATHTLSIGGNLANNGTINFSQTAVVAITFTGAASNTWGGNGSYNLAGVTIDKGTSNANLLTFTPGTGAFTVQGSTTAGFLTITDGTFEIAGANAFSNNVFPTASYTIPATGGFWLNNANATVFGQNGSPINNGLLRLTNGTFNIGTAGTNVMGAGTGAAFIIEGGTMNVAGRLNSINPVTYMQSGGTVNICTAGGCTTAPSFGFASPLPKNFFNMSGGTINLVQVNTTIGTPVDWNQQGTVNYSGGTLHFGTGATAVNFFFRAQGNMPGMVIDTTTNDKGLALTGNVWCYGNVTIPAGAGLYAGDPGIPSSAIFNMLGTTFTNNGTFVGGLTSVGITAGRLQFAGATAQTYTGTGTLGSPGDPIFAIANMNRSGGLTIDPSANTIYAARLLAFSGSLTNANKVTITQVDTNQVSIQRGGVAQLPAGTIDVSPSYNGGSQANIILAYAQASNAITTGVEVPSGRTAESIQVFNTNGVTIAGGAITVTGNGGAAPDAPGLFLGGTTAAVAGGPLNTSSGNLLTVAGTSTAAIAGGSENSYVNGPLARVLPGGLVTGSTYLFPIGKSVYKAFELVNPATGAGTVTVQAEVFDADSGGTAGAGLDAINHNRYWNAPITAGAGNFVSSQVRVTELNSTGNALGQSATQTGAYGSIGGILTASTVQSALPVTSLGFFAVGRLTGTPAFPGGTYTVCPAGCNYASLTAAMADLSGKIIIGPIVYSLTSTYSSSGETFPIIVPANGGSNATNTMTIKPGGGATPTISGSSPSAIIELQGADYVTIDGSNTNGGTTRDLTIQNTNTASNTAAVWLASQGTNAGATLTRSRTVTYAPTAAAQAPPPASSASSPAAPP
;
A
#
# COMPACT_ATOMS: atom_id res chain seq x y z
N MET A 1 -24.32 -27.74 -19.50
CA MET A 1 -24.67 -27.88 -20.94
C MET A 1 -23.59 -28.71 -21.62
N LYS A 2 -23.98 -29.69 -22.45
CA LYS A 2 -23.10 -30.65 -23.15
C LYS A 2 -22.47 -30.03 -24.42
N LYS A 3 -21.23 -30.48 -24.71
CA LYS A 3 -20.49 -30.56 -26.00
C LYS A 3 -20.10 -29.23 -26.71
N ARG A 4 -18.79 -29.04 -26.94
CA ARG A 4 -18.05 -29.55 -28.12
C ARG A 4 -16.52 -29.45 -27.89
N GLN A 5 -15.85 -30.58 -28.11
CA GLN A 5 -14.40 -30.68 -28.25
C GLN A 5 -13.97 -30.04 -29.58
N ASN A 6 -12.88 -29.28 -29.56
CA ASN A 6 -12.00 -29.13 -30.72
C ASN A 6 -10.55 -29.32 -30.26
N LYS A 7 -9.86 -30.19 -31.00
CA LYS A 7 -8.50 -30.70 -30.79
C LYS A 7 -7.47 -29.63 -31.18
N TYR A 8 -6.72 -29.09 -30.22
CA TYR A 8 -5.31 -28.70 -30.35
C TYR A 8 -4.70 -28.71 -28.94
N SER A 9 -3.67 -29.51 -28.73
CA SER A 9 -3.00 -29.65 -27.43
C SER A 9 -2.11 -28.45 -27.15
N LEU A 10 -2.65 -27.44 -26.47
CA LEU A 10 -1.84 -26.49 -25.70
C LEU A 10 -1.60 -27.11 -24.33
N GLY A 11 -0.48 -27.81 -24.22
CA GLY A 11 0.00 -28.38 -22.97
C GLY A 11 0.71 -27.33 -22.12
N VAL A 12 0.62 -27.52 -20.81
CA VAL A 12 1.17 -26.75 -19.69
C VAL A 12 0.24 -25.64 -19.15
N SER A 13 -0.20 -25.90 -17.92
CA SER A 13 -1.23 -25.22 -17.15
C SER A 13 -0.78 -23.83 -16.66
N ALA A 14 -1.50 -22.80 -17.09
CA ALA A 14 -1.46 -21.44 -16.52
C ALA A 14 -1.81 -21.38 -15.02
N PHE A 15 -2.27 -22.49 -14.42
CA PHE A 15 -2.71 -22.53 -13.02
C PHE A 15 -1.56 -22.64 -12.01
N GLN A 16 -0.39 -23.12 -12.42
CA GLN A 16 0.75 -23.31 -11.50
C GLN A 16 1.65 -22.08 -11.37
N ILE A 17 1.67 -21.24 -12.41
CA ILE A 17 2.31 -19.92 -12.41
C ILE A 17 1.53 -18.95 -11.49
N ILE A 18 0.20 -19.12 -11.38
CA ILE A 18 -0.68 -18.32 -10.51
C ILE A 18 -0.34 -18.46 -9.01
N LEU A 19 0.23 -19.58 -8.53
CA LEU A 19 0.54 -19.73 -7.10
C LEU A 19 1.74 -18.87 -6.68
N ALA A 20 2.82 -18.84 -7.48
CA ALA A 20 3.93 -17.91 -7.31
C ALA A 20 3.54 -16.44 -7.58
N LEU A 21 2.65 -16.19 -8.56
CA LEU A 21 2.10 -14.85 -8.82
C LEU A 21 1.19 -14.35 -7.70
N SER A 22 0.42 -15.21 -7.01
CA SER A 22 -0.43 -14.81 -5.87
C SER A 22 0.42 -14.32 -4.68
N LEU A 23 1.62 -14.88 -4.50
CA LEU A 23 2.59 -14.50 -3.47
C LEU A 23 3.26 -13.14 -3.77
N MET A 24 3.46 -12.81 -5.05
CA MET A 24 4.09 -11.55 -5.50
C MET A 24 3.09 -10.39 -5.67
N SER A 25 1.90 -10.67 -6.20
CA SER A 25 0.87 -9.66 -6.51
C SER A 25 0.20 -9.07 -5.27
N VAL A 26 -0.04 -9.87 -4.22
CA VAL A 26 -0.63 -9.38 -2.96
C VAL A 26 0.33 -8.43 -2.23
N SER A 27 1.65 -8.62 -2.36
CA SER A 27 2.66 -7.76 -1.72
C SER A 27 2.90 -6.46 -2.50
N ALA A 28 2.84 -6.49 -3.84
CA ALA A 28 3.04 -5.31 -4.69
C ALA A 28 1.80 -4.39 -4.77
N VAL A 29 0.58 -4.95 -4.76
CA VAL A 29 -0.67 -4.17 -4.78
C VAL A 29 -0.90 -3.44 -3.44
N LEU A 30 -0.40 -3.98 -2.32
CA LEU A 30 -0.51 -3.36 -0.99
C LEU A 30 0.30 -2.06 -0.81
N LEU A 31 1.35 -1.85 -1.62
CA LEU A 31 2.19 -0.64 -1.56
C LEU A 31 1.61 0.53 -2.37
N ALA A 32 0.73 0.26 -3.34
CA ALA A 32 0.06 1.31 -4.11
C ALA A 32 -1.08 1.99 -3.33
N SER A 33 -1.66 1.34 -2.32
CA SER A 33 -2.71 1.91 -1.46
C SER A 33 -2.18 2.75 -0.29
N GLY A 34 -0.87 2.70 0.01
CA GLY A 34 -0.24 3.43 1.12
C GLY A 34 0.45 4.75 0.74
N PHE A 35 0.57 5.06 -0.55
CA PHE A 35 1.20 6.30 -1.03
C PHE A 35 0.34 6.97 -2.10
N ARG A 36 -0.50 7.91 -1.68
CA ARG A 36 -0.93 9.01 -2.56
C ARG A 36 -0.09 10.23 -2.21
N SER A 37 0.94 10.49 -3.00
CA SER A 37 1.46 11.84 -3.21
C SER A 37 1.15 12.28 -4.65
N ALA A 38 0.94 13.58 -4.80
CA ALA A 38 0.35 14.29 -5.94
C ALA A 38 1.05 14.05 -7.30
N PRO A 39 0.39 14.37 -8.45
CA PRO A 39 0.87 13.94 -9.77
C PRO A 39 2.15 14.67 -10.19
N SER A 40 3.18 13.89 -10.52
CA SER A 40 4.42 14.36 -11.15
C SER A 40 4.16 14.68 -12.63
N ARG A 41 4.37 15.95 -13.02
CA ARG A 41 4.47 16.40 -14.41
C ARG A 41 5.78 15.88 -15.02
N GLY A 42 5.66 15.24 -16.17
CA GLY A 42 6.78 14.66 -16.91
C GLY A 42 7.82 15.67 -17.39
N GLY A 43 9.07 15.20 -17.45
CA GLY A 43 10.21 15.92 -18.01
C GLY A 43 11.46 15.04 -18.02
N SER A 44 11.64 14.28 -19.09
CA SER A 44 12.80 13.44 -19.36
C SER A 44 14.03 14.27 -19.72
N ARG A 45 15.17 14.06 -19.04
CA ARG A 45 16.50 14.44 -19.56
C ARG A 45 17.52 13.33 -19.29
N ASN A 46 18.11 12.86 -20.38
CA ASN A 46 19.25 11.95 -20.45
C ASN A 46 20.50 12.56 -19.80
N VAL A 47 21.26 11.77 -19.04
CA VAL A 47 22.68 12.03 -18.77
C VAL A 47 23.49 10.77 -19.10
N VAL A 48 24.42 10.97 -20.04
CA VAL A 48 25.41 10.01 -20.52
C VAL A 48 26.51 9.86 -19.47
N VAL A 49 26.90 8.62 -19.15
CA VAL A 49 28.08 8.32 -18.32
C VAL A 49 29.21 7.88 -19.25
N ASN A 50 30.42 8.40 -19.06
CA ASN A 50 31.64 7.75 -19.55
C ASN A 50 32.70 7.73 -18.42
N PRO A 51 33.52 6.65 -18.31
CA PRO A 51 34.37 6.36 -17.15
C PRO A 51 35.86 6.72 -17.37
N ALA A 52 36.65 6.86 -16.30
CA ALA A 52 38.08 6.44 -16.12
C ALA A 52 38.64 6.93 -14.74
N PRO A 53 39.87 6.59 -14.28
CA PRO A 53 40.17 5.53 -13.30
C PRO A 53 41.03 6.01 -12.08
N ALA A 54 41.46 5.04 -11.26
CA ALA A 54 41.98 5.11 -9.89
C ALA A 54 43.34 5.81 -9.61
N GLY A 55 43.51 6.24 -8.34
CA GLY A 55 44.80 6.52 -7.67
C GLY A 55 44.63 7.19 -6.27
N ALA A 56 45.02 6.50 -5.18
CA ALA A 56 44.98 6.93 -3.76
C ALA A 56 46.16 7.89 -3.37
N PRO A 57 46.30 8.50 -2.16
CA PRO A 57 45.68 8.22 -0.85
C PRO A 57 45.21 9.44 0.02
N GLN A 58 44.77 9.10 1.23
CA GLN A 58 43.93 9.75 2.25
C GLN A 58 44.55 10.89 3.09
N ALA A 59 43.81 11.99 3.32
CA ALA A 59 43.76 12.75 4.60
C ALA A 59 42.68 13.86 4.64
N ALA A 60 42.03 13.99 5.81
CA ALA A 60 41.18 15.08 6.34
C ALA A 60 39.78 15.33 5.71
N THR A 61 38.77 14.99 6.50
CA THR A 61 37.33 15.24 6.31
C THR A 61 36.97 16.72 6.18
N VAL A 62 36.40 17.10 5.03
CA VAL A 62 35.59 18.32 4.85
C VAL A 62 34.16 17.88 4.61
N GLN A 63 33.21 18.40 5.40
CA GLN A 63 31.78 18.18 5.19
C GLN A 63 31.37 18.65 3.78
N PRO A 64 30.64 17.85 2.99
CA PRO A 64 30.13 18.29 1.70
C PRO A 64 29.02 19.32 1.91
N ALA A 65 29.15 20.47 1.25
CA ALA A 65 28.08 21.44 1.10
C ALA A 65 26.88 20.77 0.45
N VAL A 66 25.73 20.82 1.12
CA VAL A 66 24.44 20.41 0.55
C VAL A 66 24.13 21.38 -0.58
N VAL A 67 24.27 20.93 -1.83
CA VAL A 67 23.77 21.69 -2.99
C VAL A 67 22.25 21.55 -2.97
N SER A 68 21.58 22.63 -2.56
CA SER A 68 20.12 22.75 -2.65
C SER A 68 19.69 22.64 -4.12
N PRO A 69 18.66 21.86 -4.46
CA PRO A 69 18.08 21.85 -5.81
C PRO A 69 17.27 23.12 -6.12
N PHE A 70 17.15 24.04 -5.16
CA PHE A 70 16.42 25.31 -5.27
C PHE A 70 17.38 26.47 -5.48
N SER A 71 16.98 27.42 -6.33
CA SER A 71 17.70 28.68 -6.53
C SER A 71 17.75 29.52 -5.24
N ASP A 72 18.74 30.40 -5.09
CA ASP A 72 18.86 31.30 -3.94
C ASP A 72 17.60 32.18 -3.75
N GLU A 73 16.89 32.45 -4.85
CA GLU A 73 15.63 33.20 -4.87
C GLU A 73 14.45 32.39 -4.30
N GLU A 74 14.40 31.08 -4.56
CA GLU A 74 13.42 30.16 -3.98
C GLU A 74 13.66 29.93 -2.47
N LEU A 75 14.94 29.88 -2.05
CA LEU A 75 15.30 29.74 -0.64
C LEU A 75 14.95 31.02 0.16
N ALA A 76 15.11 32.20 -0.46
CA ALA A 76 14.72 33.47 0.13
C ALA A 76 13.19 33.62 0.26
N ALA A 77 12.43 33.15 -0.74
CA ALA A 77 10.97 33.12 -0.67
C ALA A 77 10.44 32.17 0.42
N GLN A 78 11.09 31.03 0.61
CA GLN A 78 10.73 30.07 1.65
C GLN A 78 11.04 30.59 3.07
N ALA A 79 12.16 31.29 3.24
CA ALA A 79 12.51 31.95 4.50
C ALA A 79 11.54 33.11 4.86
N ALA A 80 11.05 33.85 3.86
CA ALA A 80 10.04 34.90 4.06
C ALA A 80 8.68 34.31 4.50
N ALA A 81 8.25 33.20 3.89
CA ALA A 81 7.03 32.49 4.27
C ALA A 81 7.11 31.88 5.68
N GLU A 82 8.25 31.32 6.07
CA GLU A 82 8.47 30.83 7.45
C GLU A 82 8.51 31.96 8.48
N ALA A 83 8.99 33.15 8.11
CA ALA A 83 8.98 34.33 8.97
C ALA A 83 7.56 34.85 9.22
N GLU A 84 6.70 34.87 8.18
CA GLU A 84 5.27 35.20 8.33
C GLU A 84 4.53 34.16 9.19
N LEU A 85 4.83 32.87 9.01
CA LEU A 85 4.22 31.80 9.81
C LEU A 85 4.61 31.91 11.29
N ARG A 86 5.89 32.20 11.60
CA ARG A 86 6.36 32.45 12.97
C ARG A 86 5.83 33.76 13.57
N ALA A 87 5.48 34.75 12.76
CA ALA A 87 4.83 35.98 13.21
C ALA A 87 3.37 35.73 13.60
N ALA A 88 2.65 34.91 12.82
CA ALA A 88 1.29 34.46 13.11
C ALA A 88 1.20 33.54 14.34
N GLU A 89 2.22 32.72 14.60
CA GLU A 89 2.31 31.90 15.82
C GLU A 89 2.56 32.73 17.09
N ARG A 90 3.34 33.83 16.99
CA ARG A 90 3.57 34.76 18.10
C ARG A 90 2.35 35.61 18.49
N THR A 91 1.46 35.90 17.55
CA THR A 91 0.20 36.61 17.84
C THR A 91 -0.85 35.71 18.51
N LYS A 92 -0.77 34.39 18.34
CA LYS A 92 -1.64 33.42 19.03
C LYS A 92 -1.20 33.11 20.48
N GLN A 93 0.06 33.35 20.83
CA GLN A 93 0.61 33.00 22.16
C GLN A 93 0.53 34.12 23.22
N THR A 94 0.13 35.34 22.87
CA THR A 94 0.12 36.48 23.82
C THR A 94 -1.24 36.73 24.50
N GLY A 95 -2.25 35.88 24.29
CA GLY A 95 -3.56 35.96 24.96
C GLY A 95 -3.60 35.40 26.39
N PHE A 96 -2.50 34.87 26.92
CA PHE A 96 -2.43 34.30 28.27
C PHE A 96 -1.19 34.83 28.98
N ILE A 97 -1.36 35.84 29.83
CA ILE A 97 -0.74 36.00 31.17
C ILE A 97 -1.28 37.31 31.77
N GLN A 98 -1.80 37.18 32.99
CA GLN A 98 -2.38 38.23 33.82
C GLN A 98 -1.30 38.84 34.74
N GLN A 99 -1.56 40.08 35.20
CA GLN A 99 -1.09 40.77 36.44
C GLN A 99 -0.02 41.88 36.29
N PRO A 100 0.09 42.87 37.22
CA PRO A 100 -0.85 43.37 38.25
C PRO A 100 -0.99 44.93 38.29
N PHE A 101 -1.82 45.40 39.21
CA PHE A 101 -2.12 46.79 39.57
C PHE A 101 -0.91 47.68 39.96
N GLY A 102 -0.99 48.99 39.66
CA GLY A 102 -0.15 50.06 40.21
C GLY A 102 -0.64 51.46 39.85
N PHE A 103 -0.88 52.31 40.85
CA PHE A 103 -1.51 53.64 40.80
C PHE A 103 -0.60 54.78 40.26
N ALA A 104 -1.25 55.82 39.67
CA ALA A 104 -1.12 57.26 39.98
C ALA A 104 -0.84 58.25 38.81
N GLN A 105 -1.85 59.13 38.61
CA GLN A 105 -1.85 60.58 38.32
C GLN A 105 -1.14 61.19 37.09
N GLY A 106 -1.93 61.98 36.33
CA GLY A 106 -1.43 63.07 35.47
C GLY A 106 -2.47 63.56 34.45
N THR A 107 -3.24 64.58 34.80
CA THR A 107 -4.38 65.18 34.09
C THR A 107 -4.04 66.13 32.93
N ALA A 108 -5.05 66.27 32.04
CA ALA A 108 -5.57 67.49 31.39
C ALA A 108 -5.29 67.73 29.89
N GLY A 109 -6.38 67.92 29.14
CA GLY A 109 -6.37 68.56 27.81
C GLY A 109 -7.54 68.21 26.89
N ALA A 110 -8.74 68.73 27.17
CA ALA A 110 -9.79 69.02 26.16
C ALA A 110 -9.74 70.56 25.89
N PRO A 111 -10.26 71.15 24.79
CA PRO A 111 -11.59 70.87 24.23
C PRO A 111 -11.77 70.95 22.69
N ASP A 112 -12.97 70.51 22.29
CA ASP A 112 -13.67 70.51 21.00
C ASP A 112 -14.21 71.89 20.59
N LEU A 113 -14.33 72.20 19.28
CA LEU A 113 -15.28 73.18 18.71
C LEU A 113 -15.58 72.94 17.19
N GLN A 114 -16.84 72.55 16.94
CA GLN A 114 -17.84 73.17 16.03
C GLN A 114 -17.91 72.90 14.50
N SER A 115 -19.05 72.27 14.15
CA SER A 115 -20.13 72.68 13.21
C SER A 115 -20.03 72.44 11.69
N GLU A 116 -20.67 71.34 11.27
CA GLU A 116 -21.85 71.18 10.36
C GLU A 116 -22.10 72.07 9.12
N SER A 117 -22.54 71.42 8.02
CA SER A 117 -23.80 71.69 7.27
C SER A 117 -24.06 70.59 6.18
N PRO A 118 -25.24 70.47 5.53
CA PRO A 118 -26.46 69.78 5.99
C PRO A 118 -27.04 68.74 4.97
N PRO A 119 -28.17 68.04 5.27
CA PRO A 119 -28.57 66.77 4.64
C PRO A 119 -29.76 66.83 3.67
N ASN A 120 -29.93 65.76 2.88
CA ASN A 120 -31.07 65.52 1.99
C ASN A 120 -32.10 64.58 2.67
N PRO A 121 -33.41 64.70 2.37
CA PRO A 121 -34.48 64.19 3.23
C PRO A 121 -35.23 62.97 2.64
N PHE A 122 -35.91 62.24 3.53
CA PHE A 122 -36.89 61.16 3.30
C PHE A 122 -36.37 59.74 3.09
N GLU A 123 -36.05 59.08 4.20
CA GLU A 123 -36.40 57.67 4.40
C GLU A 123 -36.87 57.47 5.85
N TRP A 124 -38.13 57.08 6.03
CA TRP A 124 -38.66 56.64 7.32
C TRP A 124 -38.11 55.24 7.60
N VAL A 125 -36.96 55.18 8.28
CA VAL A 125 -36.57 53.98 9.03
C VAL A 125 -37.08 54.19 10.45
N PRO A 126 -37.95 53.31 11.00
CA PRO A 126 -38.17 53.32 12.44
C PRO A 126 -36.85 52.95 13.10
N THR A 127 -36.16 53.95 13.64
CA THR A 127 -35.05 53.74 14.57
C THR A 127 -35.58 52.87 15.71
N ALA A 128 -35.01 51.69 15.88
CA ALA A 128 -35.12 50.95 17.13
C ALA A 128 -34.71 51.91 18.25
N GLN A 129 -35.65 52.26 19.13
CA GLN A 129 -35.36 53.04 20.32
C GLN A 129 -34.19 52.36 21.04
N ALA A 130 -33.13 53.12 21.32
CA ALA A 130 -32.09 52.67 22.23
C ALA A 130 -32.74 52.28 23.56
N ARG A 131 -32.69 50.98 23.88
CA ARG A 131 -33.18 50.44 25.15
C ARG A 131 -32.36 51.11 26.26
N LEU A 132 -33.04 51.80 27.19
CA LEU A 132 -32.47 52.24 28.46
C LEU A 132 -31.69 51.06 29.10
N GLN A 133 -30.38 51.20 29.27
CA GLN A 133 -29.63 50.34 30.18
C GLN A 133 -30.04 50.74 31.59
N ASN A 134 -31.01 50.03 32.17
CA ASN A 134 -31.19 50.08 33.62
C ASN A 134 -29.86 49.62 34.27
N PRO A 135 -29.30 50.38 35.23
CA PRO A 135 -28.18 49.89 36.02
C PRO A 135 -28.61 48.58 36.70
N ARG A 136 -27.70 47.60 36.76
CA ARG A 136 -27.93 46.33 37.48
C ARG A 136 -28.37 46.63 38.92
N VAL A 137 -29.58 46.24 39.31
CA VAL A 137 -30.10 46.43 40.68
C VAL A 137 -30.27 45.09 41.39
N LEU A 138 -30.04 45.08 42.71
CA LEU A 138 -30.39 43.95 43.59
C LEU A 138 -31.84 44.10 44.09
N CYS A 139 -32.71 43.20 43.66
CA CYS A 139 -34.10 43.08 44.10
C CYS A 139 -34.22 41.97 45.16
N THR A 140 -34.35 42.34 46.43
CA THR A 140 -34.60 41.41 47.53
C THR A 140 -36.09 41.41 47.89
N SER A 141 -36.68 40.23 48.10
CA SER A 141 -38.08 40.14 48.55
C SER A 141 -38.22 40.77 49.95
N MET A 142 -39.15 41.70 50.12
CA MET A 142 -39.48 42.37 51.39
C MET A 142 -40.70 41.74 52.09
N ALA A 143 -41.48 40.94 51.38
CA ALA A 143 -42.60 40.16 51.92
C ALA A 143 -42.86 38.90 51.08
N SER A 144 -43.64 37.96 51.60
CA SER A 144 -44.20 36.85 50.81
C SER A 144 -45.23 37.36 49.80
N GLY A 145 -45.31 36.73 48.62
CA GLY A 145 -46.29 37.12 47.61
C GLY A 145 -45.93 36.65 46.20
N ASN A 146 -46.55 37.27 45.20
CA ASN A 146 -46.39 36.95 43.79
C ASN A 146 -45.17 37.67 43.20
N TRP A 147 -44.39 36.98 42.36
CA TRP A 147 -43.24 37.55 41.65
C TRP A 147 -43.64 38.79 40.83
N GLY A 148 -44.81 38.74 40.18
CA GLY A 148 -45.35 39.84 39.38
C GLY A 148 -45.79 41.08 40.18
N ASN A 149 -45.75 41.06 41.50
CA ASN A 149 -46.11 42.20 42.34
C ASN A 149 -44.90 43.11 42.63
N PRO A 150 -44.81 44.34 42.10
CA PRO A 150 -43.66 45.22 42.35
C PRO A 150 -43.51 45.59 43.85
N ALA A 151 -44.59 45.55 44.64
CA ALA A 151 -44.58 45.94 46.05
C ALA A 151 -43.79 44.98 46.95
N ILE A 152 -43.53 43.73 46.51
CA ILE A 152 -42.74 42.78 47.30
C ILE A 152 -41.22 42.92 47.08
N TRP A 153 -40.76 43.76 46.15
CA TRP A 153 -39.35 43.86 45.78
C TRP A 153 -38.70 45.14 46.30
N SER A 154 -37.52 45.05 46.90
CA SER A 154 -36.76 46.21 47.43
C SER A 154 -36.40 47.24 46.37
N CYS A 155 -36.36 46.84 45.10
CA CYS A 155 -36.10 47.72 43.96
C CYS A 155 -37.33 48.50 43.48
N GLY A 156 -38.54 48.20 44.01
CA GLY A 156 -39.78 48.91 43.71
C GLY A 156 -40.42 48.56 42.35
N PHE A 157 -39.86 47.60 41.61
CA PHE A 157 -40.37 47.10 40.34
C PHE A 157 -40.21 45.58 40.25
N VAL A 158 -40.88 44.95 39.28
CA VAL A 158 -40.72 43.50 39.02
C VAL A 158 -39.35 43.23 38.39
N PRO A 159 -38.53 42.30 38.92
CA PRO A 159 -37.19 42.05 38.42
C PRO A 159 -37.14 41.80 36.91
N THR A 160 -36.12 42.34 36.26
CA THR A 160 -35.85 42.17 34.83
C THR A 160 -34.62 41.27 34.62
N ALA A 161 -34.36 40.86 33.38
CA ALA A 161 -33.19 40.06 33.02
C ALA A 161 -31.82 40.70 33.34
N ALA A 162 -31.78 41.98 33.75
CA ALA A 162 -30.57 42.68 34.16
C ALA A 162 -30.36 42.70 35.69
N ASP A 163 -31.33 42.26 36.48
CA ASP A 163 -31.36 42.45 37.94
C ASP A 163 -30.98 41.17 38.70
N ASP A 164 -30.31 41.33 39.84
CA ASP A 164 -30.06 40.22 40.76
C ASP A 164 -31.24 40.06 41.71
N VAL A 165 -31.72 38.84 41.90
CA VAL A 165 -32.86 38.53 42.75
C VAL A 165 -32.43 37.73 43.98
N THR A 166 -32.89 38.15 45.16
CA THR A 166 -32.75 37.37 46.40
C THR A 166 -34.11 37.15 47.08
N ILE A 167 -34.45 35.89 47.30
CA ILE A 167 -35.60 35.50 48.12
C ILE A 167 -35.12 35.43 49.58
N ALA A 168 -35.59 36.36 50.40
CA ALA A 168 -35.12 36.51 51.78
C ALA A 168 -35.62 35.39 52.70
N ASN A 169 -34.96 35.22 53.85
CA ASN A 169 -35.36 34.22 54.85
C ASN A 169 -36.80 34.49 55.32
N GLY A 170 -37.59 33.44 55.49
CA GLY A 170 -38.98 33.51 55.94
C GLY A 170 -39.99 33.89 54.86
N HIS A 171 -39.57 34.32 53.66
CA HIS A 171 -40.48 34.67 52.58
C HIS A 171 -40.79 33.49 51.66
N THR A 172 -42.03 33.43 51.19
CA THR A 172 -42.47 32.54 50.11
C THR A 172 -42.87 33.39 48.91
N VAL A 173 -42.14 33.27 47.81
CA VAL A 173 -42.42 33.97 46.55
C VAL A 173 -42.94 32.97 45.51
N THR A 174 -44.08 33.28 44.90
CA THR A 174 -44.71 32.45 43.86
C THR A 174 -44.46 33.06 42.48
N ILE A 175 -43.90 32.29 41.55
CA ILE A 175 -43.74 32.65 40.14
C ILE A 175 -45.11 32.53 39.48
N ASP A 176 -45.85 33.63 39.42
CA ASP A 176 -47.21 33.75 38.87
C ASP A 176 -47.23 34.36 37.45
N THR A 177 -46.06 34.66 36.89
CA THR A 177 -45.90 35.22 35.55
C THR A 177 -44.68 34.60 34.86
N ALA A 178 -44.40 34.98 33.62
CA ALA A 178 -43.13 34.67 32.97
C ALA A 178 -42.02 35.52 33.62
N ALA A 179 -41.32 34.93 34.59
CA ALA A 179 -40.31 35.61 35.38
C ALA A 179 -38.95 35.63 34.67
N VAL A 180 -38.21 36.72 34.87
CA VAL A 180 -36.84 36.91 34.36
C VAL A 180 -35.96 37.52 35.44
N ALA A 181 -34.68 37.14 35.46
CA ALA A 181 -33.66 37.75 36.31
C ALA A 181 -32.26 37.58 35.69
N LEU A 182 -31.27 38.33 36.15
CA LEU A 182 -29.86 38.05 35.87
C LEU A 182 -29.39 36.89 36.76
N ASN A 183 -29.31 37.09 38.07
CA ASN A 183 -28.97 36.04 39.04
C ASN A 183 -30.13 35.79 40.01
N LEU A 184 -30.24 34.58 40.54
CA LEU A 184 -31.19 34.21 41.57
C LEU A 184 -30.47 33.62 42.78
N THR A 185 -30.82 34.09 43.98
CA THR A 185 -30.47 33.47 45.27
C THR A 185 -31.75 33.16 46.06
N VAL A 186 -31.97 31.89 46.41
CA VAL A 186 -33.11 31.44 47.22
C VAL A 186 -32.63 31.18 48.65
N GLY A 187 -33.09 32.01 49.58
CA GLY A 187 -32.70 31.97 50.98
C GLY A 187 -31.33 32.58 51.25
N GLN A 188 -31.11 32.97 52.51
CA GLN A 188 -29.86 33.56 53.02
C GLN A 188 -29.28 32.69 54.15
N GLY A 189 -29.36 31.37 54.00
CA GLY A 189 -28.76 30.38 54.90
C GLY A 189 -29.66 29.86 56.03
N VAL A 190 -30.92 30.28 56.10
CA VAL A 190 -31.87 29.81 57.13
C VAL A 190 -33.15 29.23 56.52
N SER A 191 -33.86 30.02 55.70
CA SER A 191 -35.11 29.61 55.05
C SER A 191 -35.38 30.47 53.81
N GLY A 192 -36.49 30.27 53.13
CA GLY A 192 -36.86 31.02 51.93
C GLY A 192 -37.36 30.06 50.87
N VAL A 193 -38.54 30.35 50.31
CA VAL A 193 -39.21 29.45 49.37
C VAL A 193 -39.49 30.20 48.09
N LEU A 194 -38.95 29.69 46.98
CA LEU A 194 -39.38 30.05 45.65
C LEU A 194 -40.22 28.91 45.08
N GLN A 195 -41.43 29.20 44.63
CA GLN A 195 -42.32 28.17 44.08
C GLN A 195 -42.98 28.64 42.80
N TYR A 196 -43.33 27.72 41.90
CA TYR A 196 -44.15 28.04 40.74
C TYR A 196 -45.64 28.11 41.07
N ASP A 197 -46.40 28.83 40.23
CA ASP A 197 -47.86 28.83 40.24
C ASP A 197 -48.39 27.39 40.30
N PRO A 198 -49.30 27.06 41.23
CA PRO A 198 -49.71 25.67 41.45
C PRO A 198 -50.53 25.07 40.29
N THR A 199 -51.05 25.87 39.36
CA THR A 199 -52.02 25.40 38.35
C THR A 199 -51.72 25.82 36.92
N THR A 200 -51.05 26.97 36.73
CA THR A 200 -50.74 27.49 35.39
C THR A 200 -49.28 27.23 35.08
N ALA A 201 -48.95 26.74 33.88
CA ALA A 201 -47.57 26.61 33.43
C ALA A 201 -46.87 27.99 33.42
N ARG A 202 -45.63 28.04 33.92
CA ARG A 202 -44.85 29.28 34.07
C ARG A 202 -43.39 29.03 33.70
N SER A 203 -42.68 30.12 33.44
CA SER A 203 -41.26 30.09 33.10
C SER A 203 -40.47 31.01 34.02
N LEU A 204 -39.26 30.60 34.37
CA LEU A 204 -38.22 31.47 34.89
C LEU A 204 -37.00 31.42 33.97
N THR A 205 -36.55 32.57 33.48
CA THR A 205 -35.31 32.67 32.68
C THR A 205 -34.27 33.48 33.41
N LEU A 206 -33.10 32.88 33.63
CA LEU A 206 -31.95 33.48 34.28
C LEU A 206 -30.84 33.72 33.26
N GLY A 207 -30.36 34.96 33.14
CA GLY A 207 -29.20 35.27 32.29
C GLY A 207 -27.87 34.80 32.89
N GLY A 208 -27.82 34.63 34.21
CA GLY A 208 -26.66 34.26 35.01
C GLY A 208 -26.96 33.08 35.93
N ASN A 209 -26.54 33.16 37.19
CA ASN A 209 -26.49 32.04 38.11
C ASN A 209 -27.79 31.82 38.90
N ALA A 210 -28.04 30.57 39.28
CA ALA A 210 -29.04 30.17 40.26
C ALA A 210 -28.35 29.60 41.50
N THR A 211 -28.68 30.12 42.68
CA THR A 211 -28.18 29.64 43.97
C THR A 211 -29.36 29.33 44.88
N VAL A 212 -29.42 28.13 45.43
CA VAL A 212 -30.32 27.76 46.52
C VAL A 212 -29.48 27.56 47.76
N SER A 213 -29.59 28.48 48.72
CA SER A 213 -28.80 28.47 49.95
C SER A 213 -29.26 27.37 50.91
N VAL A 214 -28.47 27.07 51.94
CA VAL A 214 -28.88 26.16 53.03
C VAL A 214 -30.22 26.62 53.60
N GLY A 215 -31.14 25.68 53.79
CA GLY A 215 -32.52 25.94 54.25
C GLY A 215 -33.47 26.55 53.20
N GLY A 216 -32.95 27.00 52.05
CA GLY A 216 -33.76 27.46 50.92
C GLY A 216 -34.46 26.32 50.19
N THR A 217 -35.66 26.58 49.65
CA THR A 217 -36.43 25.62 48.85
C THR A 217 -36.85 26.23 47.52
N PHE A 218 -36.56 25.54 46.42
CA PHE A 218 -37.04 25.90 45.09
C PHE A 218 -37.89 24.74 44.52
N GLN A 219 -39.18 24.98 44.26
CA GLN A 219 -40.13 23.88 44.04
C GLN A 219 -41.17 24.11 42.93
N ALA A 220 -41.66 23.02 42.32
CA ALA A 220 -42.64 23.03 41.22
C ALA A 220 -44.08 23.40 41.64
N GLY A 221 -44.50 23.06 42.86
CA GLY A 221 -45.90 23.22 43.31
C GLY A 221 -46.70 21.91 43.32
N ALA A 222 -47.91 21.94 43.89
CA ALA A 222 -48.65 20.74 44.30
C ALA A 222 -49.74 20.26 43.30
N ALA A 223 -50.09 21.03 42.27
CA ALA A 223 -51.06 20.64 41.24
C ALA A 223 -50.38 20.43 39.88
N ALA A 224 -51.04 19.75 38.94
CA ALA A 224 -50.41 19.31 37.69
C ALA A 224 -50.16 20.50 36.73
N ALA A 225 -48.88 20.80 36.48
CA ALA A 225 -48.43 21.78 35.49
C ALA A 225 -46.99 21.46 35.04
N THR A 226 -46.60 21.93 33.86
CA THR A 226 -45.24 21.79 33.32
C THR A 226 -44.59 23.16 33.20
N HIS A 227 -43.73 23.49 34.15
CA HIS A 227 -42.98 24.74 34.20
C HIS A 227 -41.62 24.60 33.53
N THR A 228 -40.96 25.74 33.27
CA THR A 228 -39.62 25.78 32.67
C THR A 228 -38.68 26.67 33.48
N LEU A 229 -37.43 26.22 33.62
CA LEU A 229 -36.33 27.00 34.17
C LEU A 229 -35.20 27.04 33.16
N SER A 230 -34.88 28.22 32.63
CA SER A 230 -33.71 28.44 31.77
C SER A 230 -32.60 29.11 32.56
N ILE A 231 -31.38 28.56 32.50
CA ILE A 231 -30.21 29.06 33.24
C ILE A 231 -29.06 29.32 32.27
N GLY A 232 -28.64 30.58 32.16
CA GLY A 232 -27.48 31.02 31.38
C GLY A 232 -26.13 30.81 32.06
N GLY A 233 -26.11 30.70 33.39
CA GLY A 233 -24.92 30.54 34.23
C GLY A 233 -24.90 29.25 35.08
N ASN A 234 -24.27 29.32 36.25
CA ASN A 234 -24.06 28.19 37.15
C ASN A 234 -25.30 27.89 38.01
N LEU A 235 -25.47 26.64 38.43
CA LEU A 235 -26.46 26.20 39.43
C LEU A 235 -25.76 25.66 40.69
N ALA A 236 -25.92 26.36 41.81
CA ALA A 236 -25.45 25.90 43.12
C ALA A 236 -26.64 25.59 44.04
N ASN A 237 -26.78 24.36 44.51
CA ASN A 237 -27.83 23.96 45.45
C ASN A 237 -27.22 23.45 46.75
N ASN A 238 -27.42 24.16 47.84
CA ASN A 238 -27.12 23.75 49.21
C ASN A 238 -28.39 23.59 50.06
N GLY A 239 -29.57 23.79 49.47
CA GLY A 239 -30.88 23.63 50.10
C GLY A 239 -31.67 22.48 49.47
N THR A 240 -32.92 22.73 49.09
CA THR A 240 -33.80 21.74 48.44
C THR A 240 -34.28 22.24 47.09
N ILE A 241 -34.05 21.46 46.03
CA ILE A 241 -34.70 21.61 44.72
C ILE A 241 -35.68 20.46 44.54
N ASN A 242 -36.99 20.77 44.52
CA ASN A 242 -38.05 19.78 44.34
C ASN A 242 -38.92 20.11 43.11
N PHE A 243 -38.43 19.69 41.95
CA PHE A 243 -38.97 19.96 40.62
C PHE A 243 -39.76 18.80 40.02
N SER A 244 -39.98 17.72 40.78
CA SER A 244 -40.83 16.60 40.34
C SER A 244 -41.84 16.24 41.43
N GLN A 245 -42.86 17.07 41.56
CA GLN A 245 -44.05 16.82 42.37
C GLN A 245 -45.21 16.42 41.44
N THR A 246 -46.44 16.78 41.80
CA THR A 246 -47.56 16.77 40.84
C THR A 246 -47.27 17.72 39.66
N ALA A 247 -46.67 18.89 39.93
CA ALA A 247 -46.07 19.74 38.91
C ALA A 247 -44.62 19.32 38.63
N VAL A 248 -44.16 19.62 37.42
CA VAL A 248 -42.78 19.38 36.99
C VAL A 248 -42.13 20.66 36.49
N VAL A 249 -40.82 20.80 36.67
CA VAL A 249 -40.01 21.89 36.09
C VAL A 249 -38.97 21.29 35.16
N ALA A 250 -39.04 21.62 33.88
CA ALA A 250 -38.02 21.29 32.90
C ALA A 250 -36.87 22.30 32.98
N ILE A 251 -35.67 21.85 33.34
CA ILE A 251 -34.48 22.69 33.40
C ILE A 251 -33.80 22.69 32.02
N THR A 252 -33.43 23.87 31.52
CA THR A 252 -32.55 24.01 30.35
C THR A 252 -31.36 24.89 30.70
N PHE A 253 -30.16 24.36 30.56
CA PHE A 253 -28.94 25.17 30.60
C PHE A 253 -28.69 25.75 29.22
N THR A 254 -28.74 27.07 29.07
CA THR A 254 -28.67 27.79 27.79
C THR A 254 -27.42 28.66 27.64
N GLY A 255 -27.04 29.03 26.42
CA GLY A 255 -25.97 29.98 26.15
C GLY A 255 -24.59 29.36 25.90
N ALA A 256 -23.72 30.07 25.17
CA ALA A 256 -22.47 29.54 24.65
C ALA A 256 -21.26 29.72 25.62
N ALA A 257 -21.44 29.39 26.89
CA ALA A 257 -20.39 29.42 27.90
C ALA A 257 -20.40 28.15 28.75
N SER A 258 -19.22 27.72 29.22
CA SER A 258 -19.12 26.63 30.18
C SER A 258 -19.65 27.05 31.55
N ASN A 259 -20.44 26.20 32.19
CA ASN A 259 -21.06 26.43 33.49
C ASN A 259 -20.89 25.23 34.43
N THR A 260 -21.10 25.46 35.72
CA THR A 260 -21.05 24.43 36.75
C THR A 260 -22.43 24.18 37.35
N TRP A 261 -22.66 22.93 37.76
CA TRP A 261 -23.82 22.51 38.52
C TRP A 261 -23.34 21.70 39.74
N GLY A 262 -23.61 22.16 40.95
CA GLY A 262 -23.15 21.45 42.16
C GLY A 262 -23.79 21.94 43.45
N GLY A 263 -23.13 21.65 44.57
CA GLY A 263 -23.61 21.95 45.94
C GLY A 263 -24.17 20.71 46.66
N ASN A 264 -24.29 20.80 47.98
CA ASN A 264 -24.61 19.66 48.87
C ASN A 264 -26.10 19.47 49.17
N GLY A 265 -26.97 20.22 48.50
CA GLY A 265 -28.41 20.18 48.67
C GLY A 265 -29.09 18.95 48.05
N SER A 266 -30.36 18.75 48.38
CA SER A 266 -31.18 17.65 47.85
C SER A 266 -31.86 18.05 46.53
N TYR A 267 -32.00 17.09 45.63
CA TYR A 267 -32.62 17.22 44.32
C TYR A 267 -33.72 16.16 44.12
N ASN A 268 -34.87 16.60 43.61
CA ASN A 268 -35.86 15.75 42.96
C ASN A 268 -36.23 16.39 41.61
N LEU A 269 -35.68 15.87 40.52
CA LEU A 269 -35.74 16.49 39.19
C LEU A 269 -36.77 15.81 38.29
N ALA A 270 -37.31 16.56 37.32
CA ALA A 270 -38.12 16.00 36.24
C ALA A 270 -37.29 15.70 34.97
N GLY A 271 -36.27 16.52 34.70
CA GLY A 271 -35.35 16.40 33.56
C GLY A 271 -34.46 17.64 33.41
N VAL A 272 -33.35 17.48 32.69
CA VAL A 272 -32.37 18.53 32.40
C VAL A 272 -31.98 18.46 30.92
N THR A 273 -32.13 19.58 30.22
CA THR A 273 -31.67 19.77 28.85
C THR A 273 -30.42 20.65 28.83
N ILE A 274 -29.46 20.29 27.99
CA ILE A 274 -28.25 21.07 27.76
C ILE A 274 -28.27 21.63 26.34
N ASP A 275 -28.18 22.94 26.22
CA ASP A 275 -28.12 23.70 24.98
C ASP A 275 -27.06 24.80 25.11
N LYS A 276 -25.79 24.42 24.94
CA LYS A 276 -24.63 25.28 25.21
C LYS A 276 -23.99 25.86 23.94
N GLY A 277 -24.79 26.18 22.93
CA GLY A 277 -24.32 26.81 21.69
C GLY A 277 -24.56 25.93 20.47
N THR A 278 -23.51 25.69 19.66
CA THR A 278 -23.63 24.98 18.37
C THR A 278 -22.56 23.90 18.18
N SER A 279 -21.84 23.55 19.26
CA SER A 279 -20.78 22.54 19.25
C SER A 279 -20.63 21.91 20.64
N ASN A 280 -19.81 20.87 20.73
CA ASN A 280 -19.55 20.16 21.98
C ASN A 280 -18.47 20.83 22.87
N ALA A 281 -18.02 22.04 22.52
CA ALA A 281 -16.91 22.71 23.19
C ALA A 281 -17.24 23.26 24.59
N ASN A 282 -18.48 23.71 24.79
CA ASN A 282 -18.91 24.29 26.06
C ASN A 282 -19.43 23.21 27.01
N LEU A 283 -19.03 23.28 28.28
CA LEU A 283 -19.31 22.25 29.28
C LEU A 283 -20.40 22.69 30.26
N LEU A 284 -21.25 21.75 30.66
CA LEU A 284 -21.94 21.81 31.95
C LEU A 284 -21.29 20.78 32.87
N THR A 285 -20.47 21.24 33.81
CA THR A 285 -19.79 20.37 34.77
C THR A 285 -20.65 20.15 36.00
N PHE A 286 -21.26 18.97 36.10
CA PHE A 286 -21.98 18.49 37.27
C PHE A 286 -21.03 17.87 38.29
N THR A 287 -21.04 18.40 39.51
CA THR A 287 -20.31 17.84 40.66
C THR A 287 -21.34 17.32 41.66
N PRO A 288 -21.51 15.99 41.79
CA PRO A 288 -22.45 15.40 42.74
C PRO A 288 -22.20 15.90 44.17
N GLY A 289 -23.26 16.32 44.85
CA GLY A 289 -23.24 16.69 46.26
C GLY A 289 -23.45 15.49 47.19
N THR A 290 -23.50 15.75 48.51
CA THR A 290 -23.83 14.75 49.52
C THR A 290 -25.33 14.61 49.79
N GLY A 291 -26.15 15.54 49.30
CA GLY A 291 -27.61 15.50 49.41
C GLY A 291 -28.25 14.43 48.54
N ALA A 292 -29.51 14.07 48.82
CA ALA A 292 -30.22 13.07 48.03
C ALA A 292 -30.42 13.54 46.59
N PHE A 293 -30.10 12.70 45.60
CA PHE A 293 -30.35 12.99 44.18
C PHE A 293 -31.36 11.99 43.63
N THR A 294 -32.55 12.49 43.31
CA THR A 294 -33.65 11.70 42.74
C THR A 294 -34.17 12.36 41.47
N VAL A 295 -34.71 11.54 40.59
CA VAL A 295 -35.39 11.95 39.37
C VAL A 295 -36.75 11.28 39.39
N GLN A 296 -37.82 12.07 39.38
CA GLN A 296 -39.19 11.57 39.54
C GLN A 296 -39.36 10.66 40.77
N GLY A 297 -38.73 11.04 41.89
CA GLY A 297 -38.72 10.27 43.13
C GLY A 297 -37.90 8.97 43.11
N SER A 298 -37.19 8.67 42.02
CA SER A 298 -36.39 7.47 41.84
C SER A 298 -34.89 7.77 41.76
N THR A 299 -34.06 6.86 42.26
CA THR A 299 -32.59 6.87 42.11
C THR A 299 -32.10 6.10 40.88
N THR A 300 -33.04 5.61 40.05
CA THR A 300 -32.75 4.83 38.84
C THR A 300 -33.37 5.43 37.57
N ALA A 301 -34.00 6.59 37.66
CA ALA A 301 -34.54 7.31 36.50
C ALA A 301 -33.49 8.28 35.92
N GLY A 302 -33.37 8.29 34.59
CA GLY A 302 -32.50 9.22 33.87
C GLY A 302 -33.10 10.61 33.70
N PHE A 303 -32.24 11.62 33.61
CA PHE A 303 -32.64 13.04 33.59
C PHE A 303 -32.09 13.81 32.39
N LEU A 304 -31.04 13.34 31.73
CA LEU A 304 -30.25 14.14 30.81
C LEU A 304 -30.75 14.07 29.36
N THR A 305 -30.96 15.24 28.76
CA THR A 305 -31.08 15.44 27.31
C THR A 305 -29.97 16.39 26.84
N ILE A 306 -29.31 16.05 25.74
CA ILE A 306 -28.24 16.87 25.16
C ILE A 306 -28.73 17.36 23.80
N THR A 307 -28.77 18.69 23.62
CA THR A 307 -28.98 19.34 22.33
C THR A 307 -27.63 19.78 21.76
N ASP A 308 -26.91 20.62 22.51
CA ASP A 308 -25.59 21.16 22.16
C ASP A 308 -24.71 21.27 23.41
N GLY A 309 -23.40 21.09 23.27
CA GLY A 309 -22.45 21.15 24.38
C GLY A 309 -22.17 19.79 25.06
N THR A 310 -21.26 19.80 26.03
CA THR A 310 -20.82 18.59 26.73
C THR A 310 -21.33 18.57 28.17
N PHE A 311 -22.01 17.49 28.58
CA PHE A 311 -22.28 17.22 30.00
C PHE A 311 -21.08 16.50 30.62
N GLU A 312 -20.50 17.06 31.67
CA GLU A 312 -19.42 16.43 32.42
C GLU A 312 -19.90 16.04 33.83
N ILE A 313 -19.66 14.80 34.25
CA ILE A 313 -19.80 14.40 35.66
C ILE A 313 -18.40 14.35 36.27
N ALA A 314 -18.11 15.26 37.20
CA ALA A 314 -16.79 15.45 37.80
C ALA A 314 -16.82 15.30 39.34
N GLY A 315 -15.67 15.53 39.96
CA GLY A 315 -15.50 15.50 41.42
C GLY A 315 -15.16 14.12 41.98
N ALA A 316 -15.35 13.96 43.30
CA ALA A 316 -14.96 12.76 44.04
C ALA A 316 -16.11 12.12 44.82
N ASN A 317 -17.28 12.74 44.89
CA ASN A 317 -18.43 12.15 45.60
C ASN A 317 -19.04 11.01 44.77
N ALA A 318 -19.59 10.02 45.47
CA ALA A 318 -20.25 8.88 44.83
C ALA A 318 -21.51 9.33 44.09
N PHE A 319 -21.72 8.78 42.89
CA PHE A 319 -22.91 9.05 42.09
C PHE A 319 -23.26 7.83 41.23
N SER A 320 -24.42 7.22 41.48
CA SER A 320 -24.87 6.06 40.72
C SER A 320 -26.32 6.23 40.28
N ASN A 321 -26.55 6.36 38.97
CA ASN A 321 -27.89 6.52 38.40
C ASN A 321 -27.88 6.17 36.90
N ASN A 322 -29.06 5.94 36.33
CA ASN A 322 -29.28 6.17 34.91
C ASN A 322 -29.08 7.67 34.65
N VAL A 323 -28.26 8.02 33.66
CA VAL A 323 -28.07 9.42 33.25
C VAL A 323 -29.10 9.79 32.18
N PHE A 324 -29.26 8.94 31.18
CA PHE A 324 -30.19 9.18 30.07
C PHE A 324 -31.58 8.63 30.37
N PRO A 325 -32.67 9.35 30.03
CA PRO A 325 -34.04 8.96 30.35
C PRO A 325 -34.55 7.76 29.55
N THR A 326 -33.95 7.48 28.39
CA THR A 326 -34.32 6.38 27.49
C THR A 326 -33.15 5.43 27.28
N ALA A 327 -33.42 4.13 27.12
CA ALA A 327 -32.38 3.14 26.87
C ALA A 327 -31.69 3.26 25.50
N SER A 328 -32.37 3.83 24.49
CA SER A 328 -31.83 4.10 23.14
C SER A 328 -31.56 5.59 22.94
N TYR A 329 -30.76 6.18 23.82
CA TYR A 329 -30.39 7.59 23.75
C TYR A 329 -29.43 7.88 22.60
N THR A 330 -29.39 9.14 22.17
CA THR A 330 -28.46 9.65 21.16
C THR A 330 -27.62 10.78 21.75
N ILE A 331 -26.30 10.71 21.60
CA ILE A 331 -25.42 11.88 21.78
C ILE A 331 -25.36 12.58 20.41
N PRO A 332 -25.87 13.82 20.26
CA PRO A 332 -25.92 14.50 18.97
C PRO A 332 -24.52 14.91 18.50
N ALA A 333 -24.39 15.26 17.21
CA ALA A 333 -23.10 15.61 16.61
C ALA A 333 -22.42 16.83 17.26
N THR A 334 -23.23 17.77 17.74
CA THR A 334 -22.81 18.98 18.47
C THR A 334 -22.82 18.78 19.99
N GLY A 335 -23.11 17.56 20.47
CA GLY A 335 -23.18 17.22 21.88
C GLY A 335 -22.01 16.35 22.37
N GLY A 336 -21.87 16.27 23.69
CA GLY A 336 -20.90 15.41 24.33
C GLY A 336 -21.33 14.90 25.70
N PHE A 337 -20.84 13.72 26.08
CA PHE A 337 -20.90 13.21 27.44
C PHE A 337 -19.49 12.88 27.93
N TRP A 338 -19.14 13.38 29.12
CA TRP A 338 -17.85 13.18 29.76
C TRP A 338 -18.01 12.66 31.19
N LEU A 339 -17.50 11.46 31.46
CA LEU A 339 -17.41 10.94 32.82
C LEU A 339 -15.99 11.09 33.38
N ASN A 340 -15.86 11.89 34.43
CA ASN A 340 -14.60 12.34 35.04
C ASN A 340 -14.64 12.27 36.58
N ASN A 341 -15.35 11.28 37.12
CA ASN A 341 -15.44 11.04 38.57
C ASN A 341 -15.21 9.57 38.87
N ALA A 342 -14.18 9.26 39.65
CA ALA A 342 -13.76 7.88 39.94
C ALA A 342 -14.82 7.06 40.70
N ASN A 343 -15.68 7.74 41.46
CA ASN A 343 -16.72 7.14 42.29
C ASN A 343 -18.11 7.20 41.63
N ALA A 344 -18.18 7.61 40.37
CA ALA A 344 -19.42 7.64 39.62
C ALA A 344 -19.63 6.35 38.79
N THR A 345 -20.84 5.81 38.83
CA THR A 345 -21.29 4.69 37.99
C THR A 345 -22.53 5.08 37.21
N VAL A 346 -22.43 5.15 35.89
CA VAL A 346 -23.61 5.23 35.03
C VAL A 346 -24.13 3.82 34.78
N PHE A 347 -25.40 3.61 35.11
CA PHE A 347 -26.05 2.32 34.92
C PHE A 347 -26.36 2.03 33.45
N GLY A 348 -26.25 0.76 33.08
CA GLY A 348 -26.63 0.26 31.76
C GLY A 348 -28.15 0.10 31.69
N GLN A 349 -28.70 0.38 30.53
CA GLN A 349 -30.12 0.21 30.24
C GLN A 349 -30.29 -0.77 29.06
N ASN A 350 -31.39 -1.51 29.03
CA ASN A 350 -31.66 -2.46 27.94
C ASN A 350 -32.06 -1.74 26.64
N GLY A 351 -31.07 -1.26 25.89
CA GLY A 351 -31.26 -0.53 24.64
C GLY A 351 -29.96 -0.29 23.90
N SER A 352 -30.08 0.14 22.65
CA SER A 352 -28.95 0.42 21.76
C SER A 352 -28.81 1.92 21.54
N PRO A 353 -27.88 2.60 22.22
CA PRO A 353 -27.59 4.02 22.02
C PRO A 353 -26.71 4.31 20.78
N ILE A 354 -26.68 5.58 20.37
CA ILE A 354 -25.88 6.06 19.24
C ILE A 354 -25.04 7.28 19.69
N ASN A 355 -23.73 7.27 19.40
CA ASN A 355 -22.89 8.47 19.51
C ASN A 355 -22.67 9.12 18.15
N ASN A 356 -23.12 10.36 17.97
CA ASN A 356 -22.79 11.17 16.79
C ASN A 356 -21.76 12.26 17.11
N GLY A 357 -21.55 12.57 18.40
CA GLY A 357 -20.66 13.63 18.88
C GLY A 357 -19.51 13.05 19.71
N LEU A 358 -19.40 13.47 20.98
CA LEU A 358 -18.32 13.06 21.88
C LEU A 358 -18.80 12.13 23.00
N LEU A 359 -18.14 10.97 23.15
CA LEU A 359 -18.18 10.17 24.37
C LEU A 359 -16.77 10.11 24.98
N ARG A 360 -16.58 10.75 26.13
CA ARG A 360 -15.29 10.82 26.84
C ARG A 360 -15.36 10.17 28.22
N LEU A 361 -14.33 9.41 28.55
CA LEU A 361 -14.18 8.74 29.83
C LEU A 361 -12.77 8.97 30.36
N THR A 362 -12.65 9.74 31.43
CA THR A 362 -11.38 9.96 32.14
C THR A 362 -11.34 9.16 33.44
N ASN A 363 -12.49 8.97 34.10
CA ASN A 363 -12.62 8.22 35.37
C ASN A 363 -14.03 7.60 35.49
N GLY A 364 -14.24 6.74 36.48
CA GLY A 364 -15.56 6.17 36.81
C GLY A 364 -15.93 4.95 35.97
N THR A 365 -17.17 4.47 36.12
CA THR A 365 -17.70 3.32 35.39
C THR A 365 -18.87 3.72 34.51
N PHE A 366 -18.78 3.47 33.20
CA PHE A 366 -19.84 3.72 32.23
C PHE A 366 -20.36 2.41 31.64
N ASN A 367 -21.57 2.00 32.02
CA ASN A 367 -22.20 0.77 31.51
C ASN A 367 -23.17 1.09 30.36
N ILE A 368 -23.04 0.38 29.25
CA ILE A 368 -23.86 0.52 28.05
C ILE A 368 -24.55 -0.80 27.74
N GLY A 369 -25.87 -0.79 27.65
CA GLY A 369 -26.65 -2.01 27.45
C GLY A 369 -26.78 -2.86 28.72
N THR A 370 -27.66 -3.85 28.67
CA THR A 370 -27.74 -4.95 29.64
C THR A 370 -27.84 -6.34 29.00
N ALA A 371 -28.00 -6.40 27.67
CA ALA A 371 -28.08 -7.64 26.90
C ALA A 371 -27.04 -7.66 25.77
N GLY A 372 -26.57 -8.85 25.36
CA GLY A 372 -25.59 -9.00 24.28
C GLY A 372 -26.07 -8.55 22.89
N THR A 373 -27.39 -8.43 22.73
CA THR A 373 -28.00 -7.87 21.52
C THR A 373 -27.90 -6.34 21.44
N ASN A 374 -27.67 -5.66 22.57
CA ASN A 374 -27.52 -4.21 22.62
C ASN A 374 -26.22 -3.76 21.94
N VAL A 375 -26.25 -2.55 21.36
CA VAL A 375 -25.12 -1.99 20.61
C VAL A 375 -24.93 -0.53 20.97
N MET A 376 -23.67 -0.13 21.18
CA MET A 376 -23.25 1.25 21.07
C MET A 376 -22.87 1.53 19.62
N GLY A 377 -23.76 2.18 18.88
CA GLY A 377 -23.53 2.59 17.50
C GLY A 377 -22.82 3.95 17.41
N ALA A 378 -22.37 4.31 16.20
CA ALA A 378 -21.78 5.62 15.97
C ALA A 378 -22.09 6.22 14.59
N GLY A 379 -22.38 7.52 14.55
CA GLY A 379 -22.50 8.31 13.33
C GLY A 379 -21.16 8.75 12.76
N THR A 380 -21.20 9.38 11.58
CA THR A 380 -20.02 9.97 10.94
C THR A 380 -19.42 11.07 11.80
N GLY A 381 -18.10 10.98 12.06
CA GLY A 381 -17.38 12.00 12.83
C GLY A 381 -17.49 11.85 14.34
N ALA A 382 -18.18 10.81 14.84
CA ALA A 382 -18.26 10.51 16.25
C ALA A 382 -16.88 10.23 16.86
N ALA A 383 -16.68 10.67 18.11
CA ALA A 383 -15.46 10.52 18.87
C ALA A 383 -15.69 9.69 20.14
N PHE A 384 -14.85 8.69 20.35
CA PHE A 384 -14.72 7.93 21.60
C PHE A 384 -13.34 8.22 22.20
N ILE A 385 -13.29 8.77 23.41
CA ILE A 385 -12.04 9.14 24.10
C ILE A 385 -11.99 8.45 25.46
N ILE A 386 -11.03 7.55 25.66
CA ILE A 386 -10.86 6.78 26.90
C ILE A 386 -9.46 7.06 27.46
N GLU A 387 -9.39 7.91 28.47
CA GLU A 387 -8.15 8.29 29.15
C GLU A 387 -7.95 7.50 30.45
N GLY A 388 -9.04 6.99 31.01
CA GLY A 388 -9.08 6.23 32.26
C GLY A 388 -10.46 5.59 32.48
N GLY A 389 -10.76 5.21 33.73
CA GLY A 389 -12.03 4.58 34.09
C GLY A 389 -12.30 3.22 33.43
N THR A 390 -13.55 2.77 33.52
CA THR A 390 -14.03 1.51 32.97
C THR A 390 -15.28 1.74 32.10
N MET A 391 -15.22 1.35 30.83
CA MET A 391 -16.38 1.27 29.95
C MET A 391 -16.80 -0.20 29.81
N ASN A 392 -18.05 -0.52 30.11
CA ASN A 392 -18.61 -1.85 29.92
C ASN A 392 -19.70 -1.79 28.86
N VAL A 393 -19.54 -2.56 27.78
CA VAL A 393 -20.54 -2.70 26.73
C VAL A 393 -21.10 -4.11 26.80
N ALA A 394 -22.39 -4.23 27.17
CA ALA A 394 -23.06 -5.52 27.35
C ALA A 394 -23.03 -6.37 26.08
N GLY A 395 -23.24 -5.73 24.92
CA GLY A 395 -23.13 -6.34 23.61
C GLY A 395 -21.95 -5.79 22.81
N ARG A 396 -22.21 -4.94 21.82
CA ARG A 396 -21.22 -4.55 20.80
C ARG A 396 -20.92 -3.06 20.79
N LEU A 397 -19.69 -2.70 20.46
CA LEU A 397 -19.27 -1.34 20.11
C LEU A 397 -18.79 -1.35 18.66
N ASN A 398 -19.63 -0.92 17.73
CA ASN A 398 -19.28 -0.98 16.32
C ASN A 398 -19.90 0.14 15.48
N SER A 399 -19.28 0.39 14.33
CA SER A 399 -19.82 1.30 13.32
C SER A 399 -19.26 0.99 11.93
N ILE A 400 -20.09 1.25 10.91
CA ILE A 400 -19.69 1.28 9.50
C ILE A 400 -19.31 2.70 9.03
N ASN A 401 -19.53 3.71 9.87
CA ASN A 401 -19.19 5.10 9.59
C ASN A 401 -17.72 5.39 9.99
N PRO A 402 -17.05 6.39 9.40
CA PRO A 402 -15.75 6.82 9.88
C PRO A 402 -15.88 7.52 11.24
N VAL A 403 -15.13 7.04 12.22
CA VAL A 403 -15.12 7.53 13.61
C VAL A 403 -13.70 7.79 14.09
N THR A 404 -13.55 8.51 15.20
CA THR A 404 -12.28 8.64 15.91
C THR A 404 -12.35 7.91 17.24
N TYR A 405 -11.55 6.86 17.40
CA TYR A 405 -11.35 6.18 18.68
C TYR A 405 -9.97 6.55 19.23
N MET A 406 -9.91 7.02 20.46
CA MET A 406 -8.68 7.34 21.18
C MET A 406 -8.66 6.69 22.54
N GLN A 407 -7.61 5.94 22.85
CA GLN A 407 -7.42 5.36 24.17
C GLN A 407 -5.99 5.54 24.67
N SER A 408 -5.84 6.27 25.77
CA SER A 408 -4.55 6.51 26.43
C SER A 408 -4.44 5.79 27.79
N GLY A 409 -5.55 5.26 28.30
CA GLY A 409 -5.64 4.54 29.57
C GLY A 409 -6.96 3.80 29.70
N GLY A 410 -7.34 3.45 30.93
CA GLY A 410 -8.65 2.84 31.24
C GLY A 410 -8.84 1.42 30.71
N THR A 411 -10.01 0.85 31.00
CA THR A 411 -10.42 -0.49 30.57
C THR A 411 -11.72 -0.42 29.77
N VAL A 412 -11.75 -1.05 28.60
CA VAL A 412 -12.97 -1.20 27.78
C VAL A 412 -13.32 -2.69 27.69
N ASN A 413 -14.47 -3.08 28.23
CA ASN A 413 -14.96 -4.45 28.21
C ASN A 413 -16.11 -4.59 27.21
N ILE A 414 -15.97 -5.53 26.28
CA ILE A 414 -16.93 -5.74 25.18
C ILE A 414 -17.57 -7.11 25.30
N CYS A 415 -18.86 -7.18 24.94
CA CYS A 415 -19.68 -8.38 25.03
C CYS A 415 -19.78 -8.92 26.46
N THR A 416 -19.92 -8.05 27.47
CA THR A 416 -19.91 -8.48 28.87
C THR A 416 -21.08 -9.39 29.25
N ALA A 417 -22.23 -9.28 28.58
CA ALA A 417 -23.42 -10.08 28.85
C ALA A 417 -23.46 -11.42 28.08
N GLY A 418 -22.59 -11.60 27.08
CA GLY A 418 -22.65 -12.75 26.16
C GLY A 418 -23.82 -12.69 25.16
N GLY A 419 -23.82 -13.56 24.14
CA GLY A 419 -24.87 -13.59 23.12
C GLY A 419 -24.78 -12.46 22.08
N CYS A 420 -23.58 -11.93 21.84
CA CYS A 420 -23.33 -10.98 20.76
C CYS A 420 -23.55 -11.64 19.40
N THR A 421 -24.28 -10.97 18.49
CA THR A 421 -24.65 -11.50 17.17
C THR A 421 -24.57 -10.43 16.07
N THR A 422 -24.57 -10.87 14.80
CA THR A 422 -24.80 -10.10 13.55
C THR A 422 -23.65 -9.21 13.04
N ALA A 423 -22.75 -8.73 13.89
CA ALA A 423 -21.69 -7.79 13.52
C ALA A 423 -20.46 -7.97 14.42
N PRO A 424 -19.29 -7.38 14.12
CA PRO A 424 -18.14 -7.47 15.01
C PRO A 424 -18.48 -6.99 16.43
N SER A 425 -18.00 -7.71 17.45
CA SER A 425 -18.20 -7.33 18.85
C SER A 425 -17.58 -5.96 19.15
N PHE A 426 -16.33 -5.77 18.72
CA PHE A 426 -15.69 -4.48 18.59
C PHE A 426 -15.28 -4.26 17.14
N GLY A 427 -15.71 -3.15 16.52
CA GLY A 427 -15.20 -2.84 15.19
C GLY A 427 -15.68 -1.55 14.56
N PHE A 428 -14.72 -0.72 14.13
CA PHE A 428 -14.96 0.43 13.26
C PHE A 428 -14.50 0.07 11.84
N ALA A 429 -15.42 -0.52 11.07
CA ALA A 429 -15.11 -1.22 9.83
C ALA A 429 -15.12 -0.32 8.58
N SER A 430 -15.27 1.00 8.74
CA SER A 430 -15.26 1.94 7.62
C SER A 430 -13.89 2.01 6.93
N PRO A 431 -13.79 1.80 5.61
CA PRO A 431 -12.56 2.02 4.86
C PRO A 431 -12.39 3.50 4.43
N LEU A 432 -13.35 4.37 4.74
CA LEU A 432 -13.33 5.77 4.33
C LEU A 432 -12.27 6.58 5.11
N PRO A 433 -11.70 7.65 4.52
CA PRO A 433 -10.82 8.56 5.24
C PRO A 433 -11.47 9.10 6.51
N LYS A 434 -10.64 9.48 7.49
CA LYS A 434 -11.05 9.95 8.83
C LYS A 434 -11.64 8.89 9.77
N ASN A 435 -11.53 7.61 9.41
CA ASN A 435 -11.64 6.52 10.39
C ASN A 435 -10.28 6.34 11.08
N PHE A 436 -10.17 6.76 12.33
CA PHE A 436 -8.94 6.76 13.12
C PHE A 436 -9.08 5.88 14.36
N PHE A 437 -8.07 5.04 14.60
CA PHE A 437 -7.90 4.30 15.84
C PHE A 437 -6.54 4.63 16.44
N ASN A 438 -6.55 5.36 17.56
CA ASN A 438 -5.35 5.80 18.25
C ASN A 438 -5.30 5.14 19.62
N MET A 439 -4.22 4.39 19.91
CA MET A 439 -4.04 3.75 21.21
C MET A 439 -2.62 3.94 21.72
N SER A 440 -2.48 4.61 22.86
CA SER A 440 -1.20 4.85 23.53
C SER A 440 -1.09 4.18 24.90
N GLY A 441 -2.20 3.63 25.42
CA GLY A 441 -2.26 2.93 26.70
C GLY A 441 -3.64 2.31 26.95
N GLY A 442 -3.83 1.71 28.12
CA GLY A 442 -5.08 1.06 28.51
C GLY A 442 -5.29 -0.36 27.98
N THR A 443 -6.44 -0.94 28.29
CA THR A 443 -6.79 -2.32 27.93
C THR A 443 -8.16 -2.37 27.24
N ILE A 444 -8.28 -3.20 26.20
CA ILE A 444 -9.56 -3.60 25.60
C ILE A 444 -9.73 -5.11 25.81
N ASN A 445 -10.83 -5.53 26.41
CA ASN A 445 -11.15 -6.94 26.64
C ASN A 445 -12.35 -7.37 25.80
N LEU A 446 -12.18 -8.39 24.96
CA LEU A 446 -13.30 -9.11 24.36
C LEU A 446 -13.72 -10.20 25.35
N VAL A 447 -14.75 -9.92 26.16
CA VAL A 447 -15.07 -10.73 27.36
C VAL A 447 -15.73 -12.06 26.98
N GLN A 448 -16.75 -12.02 26.13
CA GLN A 448 -17.41 -13.21 25.60
C GLN A 448 -17.23 -13.26 24.08
N VAL A 449 -17.24 -14.47 23.54
CA VAL A 449 -17.18 -14.71 22.10
C VAL A 449 -18.49 -14.36 21.43
N ASN A 450 -18.38 -13.79 20.23
CA ASN A 450 -19.48 -13.54 19.32
C ASN A 450 -20.07 -14.87 18.83
N THR A 451 -21.38 -15.02 19.01
CA THR A 451 -22.11 -16.27 18.75
C THR A 451 -22.83 -16.30 17.40
N THR A 452 -22.52 -15.36 16.49
CA THR A 452 -23.11 -15.34 15.14
C THR A 452 -22.82 -16.64 14.39
N ILE A 453 -23.84 -17.27 13.83
CA ILE A 453 -23.69 -18.50 13.03
C ILE A 453 -23.01 -18.16 11.69
N GLY A 454 -21.96 -18.90 11.33
CA GLY A 454 -21.36 -18.90 9.97
C GLY A 454 -20.26 -17.87 9.71
N THR A 455 -20.30 -16.68 10.32
CA THR A 455 -19.25 -15.64 10.19
C THR A 455 -19.03 -14.82 11.48
N PRO A 456 -18.82 -15.44 12.67
CA PRO A 456 -18.59 -14.64 13.86
C PRO A 456 -17.30 -13.84 13.72
N VAL A 457 -17.34 -12.57 14.10
CA VAL A 457 -16.15 -11.73 14.19
C VAL A 457 -16.22 -11.03 15.53
N ASP A 458 -15.17 -11.11 16.34
CA ASP A 458 -15.07 -10.41 17.61
C ASP A 458 -14.37 -9.07 17.42
N TRP A 459 -13.35 -9.04 16.57
CA TRP A 459 -12.54 -7.86 16.28
C TRP A 459 -12.46 -7.57 14.79
N ASN A 460 -12.83 -6.34 14.39
CA ASN A 460 -12.61 -5.85 13.02
C ASN A 460 -12.39 -4.33 13.00
N GLN A 461 -11.13 -3.92 12.92
CA GLN A 461 -10.77 -2.50 12.81
C GLN A 461 -10.19 -2.19 11.42
N GLN A 462 -10.73 -1.13 10.80
CA GLN A 462 -10.25 -0.57 9.53
C GLN A 462 -9.77 0.88 9.75
N GLY A 463 -9.30 1.53 8.68
CA GLY A 463 -8.83 2.92 8.73
C GLY A 463 -7.39 3.07 9.23
N THR A 464 -7.02 4.29 9.59
CA THR A 464 -5.65 4.64 10.02
C THR A 464 -5.45 4.29 11.49
N VAL A 465 -4.38 3.56 11.80
CA VAL A 465 -4.00 3.20 13.17
C VAL A 465 -2.74 3.95 13.60
N ASN A 466 -2.82 4.64 14.74
CA ASN A 466 -1.67 5.21 15.43
C ASN A 466 -1.51 4.51 16.78
N TYR A 467 -0.50 3.65 16.90
CA TYR A 467 -0.29 2.81 18.08
C TYR A 467 1.06 3.10 18.72
N SER A 468 1.05 3.36 20.02
CA SER A 468 2.27 3.49 20.84
C SER A 468 2.22 2.74 22.17
N GLY A 469 1.08 2.11 22.51
CA GLY A 469 0.92 1.34 23.75
C GLY A 469 -0.52 0.87 23.99
N GLY A 470 -0.70 0.06 25.03
CA GLY A 470 -1.97 -0.58 25.37
C GLY A 470 -2.12 -2.00 24.85
N THR A 471 -3.14 -2.73 25.31
CA THR A 471 -3.28 -4.18 25.03
C THR A 471 -4.72 -4.57 24.70
N LEU A 472 -4.90 -5.44 23.71
CA LEU A 472 -6.14 -6.15 23.40
C LEU A 472 -6.10 -7.58 23.97
N HIS A 473 -7.09 -7.94 24.78
CA HIS A 473 -7.27 -9.29 25.29
C HIS A 473 -8.40 -10.01 24.56
N PHE A 474 -8.09 -11.21 24.06
CA PHE A 474 -9.08 -12.16 23.56
C PHE A 474 -9.48 -13.08 24.72
N GLY A 475 -10.64 -12.80 25.30
CA GLY A 475 -11.16 -13.45 26.50
C GLY A 475 -10.68 -12.83 27.80
N THR A 476 -11.33 -13.26 28.87
CA THR A 476 -10.97 -12.96 30.26
C THR A 476 -11.32 -14.17 31.14
N GLY A 477 -11.02 -14.10 32.45
CA GLY A 477 -11.50 -15.10 33.41
C GLY A 477 -13.03 -15.22 33.49
N ALA A 478 -13.79 -14.25 32.95
CA ALA A 478 -15.24 -14.27 32.89
C ALA A 478 -15.80 -14.92 31.60
N THR A 479 -14.97 -15.25 30.61
CA THR A 479 -15.43 -15.96 29.40
C THR A 479 -16.07 -17.29 29.82
N ALA A 480 -17.36 -17.47 29.53
CA ALA A 480 -18.16 -18.54 30.13
C ALA A 480 -18.39 -19.73 29.17
N VAL A 481 -18.52 -19.45 27.88
CA VAL A 481 -18.84 -20.43 26.83
C VAL A 481 -18.12 -20.06 25.53
N ASN A 482 -18.02 -21.02 24.60
CA ASN A 482 -17.45 -20.84 23.26
C ASN A 482 -16.09 -20.12 23.32
N PHE A 483 -15.02 -20.80 23.72
CA PHE A 483 -13.70 -20.21 24.00
C PHE A 483 -12.86 -19.84 22.75
N PHE A 484 -13.49 -19.59 21.60
CA PHE A 484 -12.80 -19.45 20.32
C PHE A 484 -13.20 -18.16 19.59
N PHE A 485 -12.37 -17.14 19.74
CA PHE A 485 -12.54 -15.80 19.18
C PHE A 485 -12.16 -15.74 17.70
N ARG A 486 -12.64 -14.72 17.00
CA ARG A 486 -12.32 -14.45 15.59
C ARG A 486 -11.93 -13.00 15.35
N ALA A 487 -10.86 -12.77 14.59
CA ALA A 487 -10.38 -11.42 14.30
C ALA A 487 -9.95 -11.22 12.84
N GLN A 488 -9.96 -9.96 12.43
CA GLN A 488 -9.40 -9.46 11.17
C GLN A 488 -9.08 -7.96 11.27
N GLY A 489 -8.34 -7.42 10.30
CA GLY A 489 -8.03 -5.99 10.21
C GLY A 489 -6.87 -5.55 11.09
N ASN A 490 -6.78 -4.25 11.34
CA ASN A 490 -5.71 -3.67 12.15
C ASN A 490 -5.95 -4.00 13.63
N MET A 491 -4.91 -4.20 14.44
CA MET A 491 -5.05 -4.45 15.88
C MET A 491 -3.87 -3.88 16.67
N PRO A 492 -4.09 -3.46 17.94
CA PRO A 492 -3.01 -3.12 18.86
C PRO A 492 -2.23 -4.39 19.27
N GLY A 493 -1.26 -4.26 20.18
CA GLY A 493 -0.65 -5.44 20.80
C GLY A 493 -1.69 -6.32 21.48
N MET A 494 -1.51 -7.64 21.45
CA MET A 494 -2.54 -8.59 21.86
C MET A 494 -2.05 -9.70 22.79
N VAL A 495 -2.97 -10.18 23.63
CA VAL A 495 -2.81 -11.35 24.49
C VAL A 495 -4.04 -12.24 24.32
N ILE A 496 -3.85 -13.55 24.20
CA ILE A 496 -4.94 -14.52 24.32
C ILE A 496 -5.02 -14.94 25.79
N ASP A 497 -6.14 -14.69 26.44
CA ASP A 497 -6.29 -14.99 27.86
C ASP A 497 -6.46 -16.50 28.09
N THR A 498 -5.81 -17.04 29.11
CA THR A 498 -5.99 -18.45 29.53
C THR A 498 -6.47 -18.55 30.97
N THR A 499 -6.87 -17.44 31.57
CA THR A 499 -7.44 -17.42 32.90
C THR A 499 -8.72 -18.25 32.92
N THR A 500 -8.84 -19.17 33.89
CA THR A 500 -9.94 -20.12 34.08
C THR A 500 -10.05 -21.22 33.00
N ASN A 501 -9.93 -20.88 31.72
CA ASN A 501 -10.07 -21.80 30.59
C ASN A 501 -9.12 -21.42 29.45
N ASP A 502 -8.68 -22.43 28.70
CA ASP A 502 -7.93 -22.26 27.45
C ASP A 502 -8.78 -21.59 26.37
N LYS A 503 -8.18 -20.66 25.61
CA LYS A 503 -8.87 -19.87 24.58
C LYS A 503 -8.12 -19.91 23.26
N GLY A 504 -8.88 -19.82 22.17
CA GLY A 504 -8.35 -19.75 20.81
C GLY A 504 -8.71 -18.44 20.13
N LEU A 505 -7.88 -18.04 19.17
CA LEU A 505 -8.15 -16.97 18.22
C LEU A 505 -7.97 -17.51 16.80
N ALA A 506 -9.00 -17.42 15.96
CA ALA A 506 -8.90 -17.65 14.52
C ALA A 506 -8.91 -16.35 13.73
N LEU A 507 -8.10 -16.33 12.68
CA LEU A 507 -8.09 -15.25 11.71
C LEU A 507 -9.11 -15.52 10.61
N THR A 508 -10.05 -14.59 10.45
CA THR A 508 -11.08 -14.63 9.38
C THR A 508 -10.68 -13.80 8.17
N GLY A 509 -9.61 -13.02 8.30
CA GLY A 509 -8.99 -12.20 7.27
C GLY A 509 -7.59 -11.76 7.71
N ASN A 510 -6.90 -11.00 6.85
CA ASN A 510 -5.55 -10.51 7.18
C ASN A 510 -5.57 -9.62 8.43
N VAL A 511 -4.52 -9.74 9.22
CA VAL A 511 -4.31 -8.99 10.45
C VAL A 511 -3.05 -8.16 10.37
N TRP A 512 -3.10 -6.93 10.90
CA TRP A 512 -1.92 -6.08 11.11
C TRP A 512 -1.82 -5.72 12.59
N CYS A 513 -0.93 -6.41 13.31
CA CYS A 513 -0.72 -6.24 14.74
C CYS A 513 0.42 -5.25 14.99
N TYR A 514 0.09 -4.06 15.48
CA TYR A 514 1.02 -2.95 15.69
C TYR A 514 1.86 -3.07 16.98
N GLY A 515 1.41 -3.88 17.94
CA GLY A 515 2.12 -4.13 19.20
C GLY A 515 2.62 -5.57 19.35
N ASN A 516 3.10 -5.87 20.55
CA ASN A 516 3.60 -7.20 20.90
C ASN A 516 2.48 -8.24 20.94
N VAL A 517 2.81 -9.48 20.65
CA VAL A 517 1.88 -10.61 20.65
C VAL A 517 2.31 -11.59 21.72
N THR A 518 1.37 -12.00 22.57
CA THR A 518 1.58 -13.06 23.56
C THR A 518 0.51 -14.14 23.41
N ILE A 519 0.96 -15.37 23.17
CA ILE A 519 0.13 -16.58 23.21
C ILE A 519 0.60 -17.37 24.45
N PRO A 520 -0.12 -17.31 25.59
CA PRO A 520 0.23 -18.09 26.77
C PRO A 520 0.10 -19.60 26.56
N ALA A 521 0.66 -20.39 27.48
CA ALA A 521 0.42 -21.83 27.50
C ALA A 521 -1.08 -22.13 27.63
N GLY A 522 -1.58 -23.09 26.85
CA GLY A 522 -3.00 -23.41 26.73
C GLY A 522 -3.76 -22.61 25.65
N ALA A 523 -3.23 -21.47 25.20
CA ALA A 523 -3.85 -20.68 24.14
C ALA A 523 -3.47 -21.14 22.72
N GLY A 524 -4.35 -20.89 21.75
CA GLY A 524 -4.10 -21.17 20.33
C GLY A 524 -4.38 -19.98 19.40
N LEU A 525 -3.45 -19.66 18.49
CA LEU A 525 -3.66 -18.71 17.38
C LEU A 525 -3.71 -19.47 16.05
N TYR A 526 -4.76 -19.27 15.26
CA TYR A 526 -5.04 -20.03 14.05
C TYR A 526 -4.98 -19.11 12.82
N ALA A 527 -4.11 -19.42 11.85
CA ALA A 527 -3.93 -18.67 10.59
C ALA A 527 -5.07 -18.87 9.56
N GLY A 528 -6.26 -19.15 10.08
CA GLY A 528 -7.51 -19.45 9.39
C GLY A 528 -8.54 -19.90 10.41
N ASP A 529 -9.82 -19.87 10.05
CA ASP A 529 -10.89 -20.43 10.89
C ASP A 529 -11.19 -21.88 10.45
N PRO A 530 -11.11 -22.87 11.34
CA PRO A 530 -11.48 -24.25 11.01
C PRO A 530 -12.92 -24.39 10.45
N GLY A 531 -13.82 -23.45 10.76
CA GLY A 531 -15.19 -23.42 10.25
C GLY A 531 -15.41 -22.58 8.99
N ILE A 532 -14.43 -21.78 8.55
CA ILE A 532 -14.53 -20.89 7.38
C ILE A 532 -13.25 -21.02 6.55
N PRO A 533 -13.30 -21.45 5.28
CA PRO A 533 -12.10 -21.59 4.45
C PRO A 533 -11.46 -20.21 4.18
N SER A 534 -10.55 -19.79 5.06
CA SER A 534 -9.81 -18.54 4.97
C SER A 534 -8.32 -18.80 5.16
N SER A 535 -7.50 -18.31 4.24
CA SER A 535 -6.04 -18.30 4.39
C SER A 535 -5.60 -16.89 4.76
N ALA A 536 -5.37 -16.64 6.05
CA ALA A 536 -5.10 -15.30 6.56
C ALA A 536 -3.61 -15.08 6.86
N ILE A 537 -3.13 -13.88 6.57
CA ILE A 537 -1.77 -13.45 6.92
C ILE A 537 -1.82 -12.73 8.26
N PHE A 538 -1.04 -13.20 9.22
CA PHE A 538 -0.76 -12.46 10.45
C PHE A 538 0.46 -11.58 10.24
N ASN A 539 0.27 -10.28 10.02
CA ASN A 539 1.35 -9.30 9.90
C ASN A 539 1.71 -8.78 11.30
N MET A 540 2.84 -9.24 11.81
CA MET A 540 3.44 -8.77 13.05
C MET A 540 4.30 -7.54 12.78
N LEU A 541 3.94 -6.39 13.37
CA LEU A 541 4.68 -5.12 13.27
C LEU A 541 5.35 -4.72 14.59
N GLY A 542 4.86 -5.21 15.74
CA GLY A 542 5.48 -4.99 17.05
C GLY A 542 6.83 -5.71 17.19
N THR A 543 7.54 -5.46 18.29
CA THR A 543 8.92 -5.93 18.48
C THR A 543 9.03 -7.40 18.84
N THR A 544 8.07 -7.96 19.57
CA THR A 544 8.20 -9.30 20.15
C THR A 544 6.93 -10.14 19.95
N PHE A 545 7.12 -11.33 19.38
CA PHE A 545 6.11 -12.38 19.29
C PHE A 545 6.48 -13.51 20.26
N THR A 546 5.76 -13.59 21.36
CA THR A 546 5.95 -14.60 22.41
C THR A 546 4.92 -15.72 22.25
N ASN A 547 5.37 -16.90 21.82
CA ASN A 547 4.53 -18.08 21.68
C ASN A 547 4.87 -19.12 22.74
N ASN A 548 4.06 -19.21 23.79
CA ASN A 548 4.10 -20.26 24.81
C ASN A 548 2.95 -21.28 24.65
N GLY A 549 1.99 -21.02 23.75
CA GLY A 549 0.88 -21.90 23.43
C GLY A 549 1.07 -22.59 22.07
N THR A 550 0.07 -22.49 21.20
CA THR A 550 0.12 -23.09 19.86
C THR A 550 -0.21 -22.05 18.79
N PHE A 551 0.58 -22.01 17.73
CA PHE A 551 0.21 -21.38 16.47
C PHE A 551 -0.15 -22.47 15.46
N VAL A 552 -1.43 -22.56 15.11
CA VAL A 552 -1.99 -23.52 14.16
C VAL A 552 -2.14 -22.85 12.80
N GLY A 553 -1.54 -23.41 11.76
CA GLY A 553 -1.67 -22.94 10.39
C GLY A 553 -1.48 -24.06 9.39
N GLY A 554 -1.80 -25.27 9.86
CA GLY A 554 -1.40 -26.53 9.29
C GLY A 554 -2.00 -26.82 7.92
N LEU A 555 -1.16 -27.29 7.01
CA LEU A 555 -1.57 -27.72 5.66
C LEU A 555 -2.58 -28.88 5.68
N THR A 556 -2.44 -29.83 6.60
CA THR A 556 -3.20 -31.09 6.62
C THR A 556 -4.45 -31.01 7.49
N SER A 557 -4.39 -30.30 8.62
CA SER A 557 -5.54 -30.19 9.54
C SER A 557 -6.56 -29.12 9.13
N VAL A 558 -6.13 -28.04 8.45
CA VAL A 558 -7.00 -26.90 8.11
C VAL A 558 -7.05 -26.61 6.60
N GLY A 559 -6.23 -27.27 5.77
CA GLY A 559 -6.23 -27.08 4.31
C GLY A 559 -5.80 -25.66 3.88
N ILE A 560 -5.07 -24.94 4.72
CA ILE A 560 -4.65 -23.56 4.48
C ILE A 560 -3.57 -23.54 3.39
N THR A 561 -3.81 -22.81 2.30
CA THR A 561 -2.89 -22.76 1.14
C THR A 561 -2.21 -21.41 0.94
N ALA A 562 -2.44 -20.43 1.82
CA ALA A 562 -1.75 -19.14 1.77
C ALA A 562 -1.53 -18.45 3.14
N GLY A 563 -2.07 -18.99 4.23
CA GLY A 563 -1.97 -18.40 5.56
C GLY A 563 -0.53 -18.43 6.08
N ARG A 564 -0.07 -17.37 6.75
CA ARG A 564 1.33 -17.30 7.22
C ARG A 564 1.51 -16.35 8.39
N LEU A 565 2.56 -16.61 9.17
CA LEU A 565 3.09 -15.66 10.14
C LEU A 565 4.17 -14.80 9.45
N GLN A 566 3.96 -13.49 9.41
CA GLN A 566 4.84 -12.54 8.72
C GLN A 566 5.34 -11.45 9.65
N PHE A 567 6.66 -11.29 9.73
CA PHE A 567 7.33 -10.25 10.51
C PHE A 567 7.65 -9.07 9.58
N ALA A 568 6.95 -7.94 9.74
CA ALA A 568 7.03 -6.79 8.83
C ALA A 568 7.31 -5.46 9.56
N GLY A 569 7.83 -5.54 10.78
CA GLY A 569 8.12 -4.38 11.62
C GLY A 569 9.20 -3.45 11.06
N ALA A 570 9.16 -2.21 11.52
CA ALA A 570 10.14 -1.15 11.23
C ALA A 570 11.20 -1.01 12.34
N THR A 571 11.32 -2.00 13.21
CA THR A 571 12.36 -2.15 14.24
C THR A 571 12.76 -3.62 14.31
N ALA A 572 13.89 -3.96 14.94
CA ALA A 572 14.29 -5.36 15.12
C ALA A 572 13.16 -6.16 15.79
N GLN A 573 12.92 -7.38 15.30
CA GLN A 573 11.86 -8.25 15.78
C GLN A 573 12.41 -9.53 16.38
N THR A 574 11.70 -10.08 17.37
CA THR A 574 12.06 -11.35 18.02
C THR A 574 10.88 -12.30 18.06
N TYR A 575 11.09 -13.55 17.66
CA TYR A 575 10.21 -14.67 17.99
C TYR A 575 10.80 -15.44 19.18
N THR A 576 10.02 -15.65 20.23
CA THR A 576 10.44 -16.37 21.44
C THR A 576 9.30 -17.22 22.01
N GLY A 577 9.58 -17.96 23.07
CA GLY A 577 8.63 -18.78 23.81
C GLY A 577 8.79 -20.29 23.57
N THR A 578 8.13 -21.06 24.44
CA THR A 578 8.23 -22.53 24.53
C THR A 578 7.06 -23.26 23.87
N GLY A 579 6.24 -22.54 23.11
CA GLY A 579 5.07 -23.05 22.42
C GLY A 579 5.42 -23.84 21.17
N THR A 580 4.37 -24.21 20.44
CA THR A 580 4.44 -24.95 19.17
C THR A 580 4.03 -24.04 18.01
N LEU A 581 4.75 -24.13 16.89
CA LEU A 581 4.39 -23.44 15.64
C LEU A 581 4.50 -24.47 14.52
N GLY A 582 3.35 -24.97 14.09
CA GLY A 582 3.27 -26.17 13.25
C GLY A 582 3.75 -27.44 13.95
N SER A 583 3.66 -28.56 13.24
CA SER A 583 4.19 -29.85 13.69
C SER A 583 4.83 -30.63 12.53
N PRO A 584 5.59 -31.71 12.79
CA PRO A 584 6.15 -32.55 11.72
C PRO A 584 5.12 -33.11 10.74
N GLY A 585 3.91 -33.46 11.20
CA GLY A 585 2.83 -34.00 10.37
C GLY A 585 1.87 -32.93 9.84
N ASP A 586 2.05 -31.68 10.25
CA ASP A 586 1.18 -30.58 9.90
C ASP A 586 1.91 -29.23 10.03
N PRO A 587 2.85 -28.93 9.10
CA PRO A 587 3.60 -27.69 9.14
C PRO A 587 2.71 -26.51 8.74
N ILE A 588 3.04 -25.31 9.21
CA ILE A 588 2.36 -24.11 8.72
C ILE A 588 2.73 -23.85 7.26
N PHE A 589 1.85 -23.19 6.51
CA PHE A 589 2.13 -22.92 5.09
C PHE A 589 3.40 -22.08 4.88
N ALA A 590 3.62 -21.01 5.65
CA ALA A 590 4.87 -20.24 5.58
C ALA A 590 5.18 -19.44 6.85
N ILE A 591 6.48 -19.22 7.08
CA ILE A 591 7.00 -18.12 7.91
C ILE A 591 7.69 -17.10 7.01
N ALA A 592 7.45 -15.81 7.24
CA ALA A 592 7.95 -14.73 6.40
C ALA A 592 8.68 -13.65 7.20
N ASN A 593 9.84 -13.21 6.69
CA ASN A 593 10.57 -12.06 7.18
C ASN A 593 10.57 -10.94 6.13
N MET A 594 9.87 -9.87 6.43
CA MET A 594 9.82 -8.59 5.70
C MET A 594 10.35 -7.44 6.56
N ASN A 595 11.06 -7.75 7.65
CA ASN A 595 11.56 -6.74 8.56
C ASN A 595 12.54 -5.81 7.83
N ARG A 596 12.34 -4.51 7.97
CA ARG A 596 13.08 -3.50 7.19
C ARG A 596 14.34 -3.00 7.90
N SER A 597 14.51 -3.31 9.18
CA SER A 597 15.49 -2.65 10.05
C SER A 597 15.80 -3.52 11.27
N GLY A 598 16.99 -4.11 11.30
CA GLY A 598 17.47 -4.96 12.40
C GLY A 598 17.14 -6.46 12.23
N GLY A 599 16.19 -6.80 11.37
CA GLY A 599 15.89 -8.19 11.03
C GLY A 599 14.98 -8.91 12.03
N LEU A 600 14.87 -10.23 11.86
CA LEU A 600 14.14 -11.15 12.72
C LEU A 600 15.15 -12.08 13.42
N THR A 601 15.11 -12.08 14.75
CA THR A 601 15.84 -13.05 15.57
C THR A 601 14.88 -14.10 16.10
N ILE A 602 15.14 -15.38 15.82
CA ILE A 602 14.46 -16.48 16.48
C ILE A 602 15.26 -16.84 17.73
N ASP A 603 14.63 -16.79 18.90
CA ASP A 603 15.30 -17.09 20.17
C ASP A 603 15.93 -18.51 20.13
N PRO A 604 17.23 -18.67 20.47
CA PRO A 604 17.88 -19.99 20.52
C PRO A 604 17.18 -20.99 21.44
N SER A 605 16.45 -20.52 22.45
CA SER A 605 15.65 -21.36 23.36
C SER A 605 14.27 -21.71 22.82
N ALA A 606 13.82 -21.05 21.74
CA ALA A 606 12.54 -21.37 21.12
C ALA A 606 12.54 -22.79 20.54
N ASN A 607 11.37 -23.41 20.60
CA ASN A 607 11.14 -24.69 19.96
C ASN A 607 11.22 -24.59 18.43
N THR A 608 11.42 -25.72 17.78
CA THR A 608 11.44 -25.84 16.32
C THR A 608 10.13 -25.35 15.70
N ILE A 609 10.27 -24.53 14.67
CA ILE A 609 9.18 -23.99 13.83
C ILE A 609 9.06 -24.90 12.61
N TYR A 610 7.91 -25.56 12.43
CA TYR A 610 7.65 -26.41 11.27
C TYR A 610 6.86 -25.62 10.22
N ALA A 611 7.49 -25.33 9.08
CA ALA A 611 6.89 -24.59 7.98
C ALA A 611 7.17 -25.27 6.63
N ALA A 612 6.23 -25.24 5.70
CA ALA A 612 6.48 -25.70 4.33
C ALA A 612 7.35 -24.70 3.54
N ARG A 613 7.29 -23.42 3.91
CA ARG A 613 7.99 -22.35 3.19
C ARG A 613 8.66 -21.35 4.15
N LEU A 614 9.88 -20.97 3.80
CA LEU A 614 10.57 -19.83 4.40
C LEU A 614 10.65 -18.69 3.39
N LEU A 615 10.06 -17.54 3.71
CA LEU A 615 10.02 -16.36 2.84
C LEU A 615 10.90 -15.24 3.41
N ALA A 616 12.17 -15.19 3.02
CA ALA A 616 13.12 -14.15 3.40
C ALA A 616 13.03 -12.96 2.42
N PHE A 617 11.96 -12.18 2.52
CA PHE A 617 11.71 -11.05 1.64
C PHE A 617 12.76 -9.95 1.77
N SER A 618 13.07 -9.53 3.00
CA SER A 618 14.03 -8.48 3.35
C SER A 618 14.54 -8.68 4.78
N GLY A 619 15.62 -7.98 5.15
CA GLY A 619 16.20 -8.03 6.49
C GLY A 619 16.95 -9.33 6.78
N SER A 620 17.73 -9.33 7.86
CA SER A 620 18.42 -10.53 8.33
C SER A 620 17.47 -11.46 9.08
N LEU A 621 17.62 -12.76 8.87
CA LEU A 621 17.04 -13.81 9.71
C LEU A 621 18.18 -14.46 10.52
N THR A 622 18.09 -14.36 11.83
CA THR A 622 19.05 -14.95 12.77
C THR A 622 18.48 -16.20 13.44
N ASN A 623 19.31 -17.23 13.58
CA ASN A 623 18.97 -18.59 14.01
C ASN A 623 17.97 -19.28 13.07
N ALA A 624 18.19 -19.16 11.76
CA ALA A 624 17.30 -19.77 10.76
C ALA A 624 17.22 -21.30 10.86
N ASN A 625 18.19 -21.97 11.51
CA ASN A 625 18.17 -23.40 11.82
C ASN A 625 17.03 -23.80 12.77
N LYS A 626 16.34 -22.85 13.39
CA LYS A 626 15.11 -23.10 14.15
C LYS A 626 13.89 -23.30 13.26
N VAL A 627 13.95 -22.88 12.00
CA VAL A 627 12.92 -23.17 10.99
C VAL A 627 13.25 -24.49 10.32
N THR A 628 12.33 -25.44 10.41
CA THR A 628 12.38 -26.71 9.68
C THR A 628 11.47 -26.63 8.46
N ILE A 629 12.07 -26.67 7.27
CA ILE A 629 11.34 -26.83 6.01
C ILE A 629 10.77 -28.25 5.97
N THR A 630 9.45 -28.35 6.05
CA THR A 630 8.75 -29.61 6.29
C THR A 630 7.86 -29.96 5.11
N GLN A 631 8.14 -31.10 4.50
CA GLN A 631 7.30 -31.69 3.47
C GLN A 631 6.39 -32.74 4.11
N VAL A 632 5.11 -32.73 3.74
CA VAL A 632 4.11 -33.72 4.12
C VAL A 632 3.34 -34.09 2.85
N ASP A 633 3.16 -35.40 2.64
CA ASP A 633 2.59 -35.94 1.41
C ASP A 633 3.30 -35.40 0.16
N THR A 634 2.58 -34.63 -0.66
CA THR A 634 3.06 -34.06 -1.92
C THR A 634 3.06 -32.53 -1.89
N ASN A 635 3.02 -31.88 -0.72
CA ASN A 635 3.07 -30.42 -0.69
C ASN A 635 4.41 -29.90 -1.26
N GLN A 636 4.37 -28.73 -1.91
CA GLN A 636 5.59 -28.04 -2.31
C GLN A 636 6.25 -27.38 -1.10
N VAL A 637 7.58 -27.48 -1.05
CA VAL A 637 8.42 -26.82 -0.06
C VAL A 637 9.40 -25.87 -0.73
N SER A 638 9.63 -24.70 -0.13
CA SER A 638 10.46 -23.67 -0.77
C SER A 638 11.18 -22.77 0.22
N ILE A 639 12.35 -22.30 -0.20
CA ILE A 639 13.03 -21.17 0.43
C ILE A 639 13.07 -20.04 -0.60
N GLN A 640 12.46 -18.90 -0.27
CA GLN A 640 12.46 -17.71 -1.11
C GLN A 640 13.34 -16.62 -0.51
N ARG A 641 14.16 -15.97 -1.36
CA ARG A 641 14.85 -14.72 -1.03
C ARG A 641 14.37 -13.60 -1.94
N GLY A 642 14.13 -12.43 -1.36
CA GLY A 642 13.56 -11.28 -2.09
C GLY A 642 12.04 -11.34 -2.23
N GLY A 643 11.48 -10.42 -3.01
CA GLY A 643 10.03 -10.24 -3.23
C GLY A 643 9.51 -8.86 -2.85
N VAL A 644 10.39 -7.95 -2.42
CA VAL A 644 10.10 -6.53 -2.24
C VAL A 644 11.10 -5.75 -3.10
N ALA A 645 10.67 -5.30 -4.28
CA ALA A 645 11.56 -4.74 -5.30
C ALA A 645 12.37 -3.52 -4.82
N GLN A 646 11.85 -2.77 -3.85
CA GLN A 646 12.47 -1.57 -3.30
C GLN A 646 13.50 -1.85 -2.21
N LEU A 647 13.60 -3.10 -1.72
CA LEU A 647 14.48 -3.46 -0.60
C LEU A 647 15.48 -4.56 -0.99
N PRO A 648 16.62 -4.64 -0.30
CA PRO A 648 17.53 -5.74 -0.49
C PRO A 648 16.88 -7.09 -0.14
N ALA A 649 17.28 -8.15 -0.82
CA ALA A 649 16.81 -9.50 -0.51
C ALA A 649 17.19 -9.89 0.92
N GLY A 650 16.28 -10.59 1.60
CA GLY A 650 16.54 -11.08 2.96
C GLY A 650 17.77 -11.98 3.04
N THR A 651 18.50 -11.90 4.16
CA THR A 651 19.66 -12.75 4.46
C THR A 651 19.28 -13.83 5.46
N ILE A 652 19.96 -14.96 5.38
CA ILE A 652 19.79 -16.14 6.23
C ILE A 652 21.18 -16.44 6.78
N ASP A 653 21.32 -16.58 8.10
CA ASP A 653 22.62 -16.73 8.77
C ASP A 653 23.16 -18.17 8.75
N VAL A 654 22.26 -19.14 8.93
CA VAL A 654 22.56 -20.58 8.93
C VAL A 654 21.52 -21.36 8.12
N SER A 655 21.86 -22.54 7.59
CA SER A 655 20.88 -23.36 6.86
C SER A 655 19.69 -23.69 7.76
N PRO A 656 18.45 -23.53 7.26
CA PRO A 656 17.27 -24.16 7.86
C PRO A 656 17.47 -25.68 8.00
N SER A 657 16.72 -26.29 8.92
CA SER A 657 16.61 -27.75 9.02
C SER A 657 15.51 -28.30 8.10
N TYR A 658 15.45 -29.62 7.94
CA TYR A 658 14.55 -30.27 6.98
C TYR A 658 13.84 -31.49 7.59
N ASN A 659 12.57 -31.73 7.24
CA ASN A 659 11.78 -32.88 7.70
C ASN A 659 10.79 -33.36 6.62
N GLY A 660 10.50 -34.67 6.59
CA GLY A 660 9.38 -35.27 5.86
C GLY A 660 9.56 -35.46 4.35
N GLY A 661 10.76 -35.21 3.81
CA GLY A 661 11.10 -35.42 2.39
C GLY A 661 12.60 -35.32 2.10
N SER A 662 12.98 -35.57 0.85
CA SER A 662 14.36 -35.34 0.40
C SER A 662 14.63 -33.83 0.30
N GLN A 663 15.81 -33.37 0.70
CA GLN A 663 16.24 -31.99 0.44
C GLN A 663 16.26 -31.64 -1.05
N ALA A 664 16.31 -32.66 -1.91
CA ALA A 664 16.16 -32.53 -3.36
C ALA A 664 14.75 -32.12 -3.82
N ASN A 665 13.79 -31.96 -2.89
CA ASN A 665 12.42 -31.50 -3.16
C ASN A 665 12.23 -30.00 -2.85
N ILE A 666 13.31 -29.28 -2.54
CA ILE A 666 13.24 -27.85 -2.17
C ILE A 666 13.31 -26.99 -3.42
N ILE A 667 12.36 -26.07 -3.54
CA ILE A 667 12.39 -25.00 -4.54
C ILE A 667 13.15 -23.80 -3.95
N LEU A 668 14.25 -23.42 -4.61
CA LEU A 668 14.99 -22.19 -4.31
C LEU A 668 14.48 -21.07 -5.21
N ALA A 669 13.76 -20.11 -4.62
CA ALA A 669 13.15 -19.00 -5.35
C ALA A 669 13.88 -17.68 -5.08
N TYR A 670 14.36 -17.05 -6.13
CA TYR A 670 15.05 -15.76 -6.09
C TYR A 670 14.15 -14.69 -6.70
N ALA A 671 13.33 -14.08 -5.85
CA ALA A 671 12.34 -13.08 -6.23
C ALA A 671 12.97 -11.68 -6.37
N GLN A 672 12.23 -10.75 -7.01
CA GLN A 672 12.71 -9.38 -7.25
C GLN A 672 13.14 -8.68 -5.95
N ALA A 673 14.32 -8.08 -5.96
CA ALA A 673 14.89 -7.27 -4.89
C ALA A 673 15.59 -6.04 -5.47
N SER A 674 16.04 -5.11 -4.64
CA SER A 674 16.79 -3.93 -5.08
C SER A 674 18.25 -4.23 -5.44
N ASN A 675 18.72 -5.46 -5.18
CA ASN A 675 20.09 -5.91 -5.42
C ASN A 675 20.13 -7.28 -6.12
N ALA A 676 21.27 -7.60 -6.73
CA ALA A 676 21.57 -8.96 -7.17
C ALA A 676 21.72 -9.90 -5.96
N ILE A 677 21.36 -11.17 -6.13
CA ILE A 677 21.38 -12.16 -5.05
C ILE A 677 22.49 -13.19 -5.30
N THR A 678 23.35 -13.42 -4.32
CA THR A 678 24.30 -14.55 -4.33
C THR A 678 23.74 -15.67 -3.48
N THR A 679 23.74 -16.89 -4.01
CA THR A 679 23.27 -18.08 -3.27
C THR A 679 24.14 -18.30 -2.02
N GLY A 680 23.52 -18.64 -0.89
CA GLY A 680 24.22 -18.87 0.36
C GLY A 680 23.75 -20.14 1.08
N VAL A 681 23.57 -20.02 2.39
CA VAL A 681 23.16 -21.11 3.28
C VAL A 681 21.72 -21.59 3.08
N GLU A 682 20.93 -20.90 2.26
CA GLU A 682 19.62 -21.39 1.81
C GLU A 682 19.72 -22.60 0.87
N VAL A 683 20.87 -22.79 0.22
CA VAL A 683 21.10 -23.98 -0.61
C VAL A 683 21.25 -25.19 0.30
N PRO A 684 20.50 -26.30 0.07
CA PRO A 684 20.61 -27.49 0.91
C PRO A 684 22.05 -28.01 1.00
N SER A 685 22.42 -28.61 2.14
CA SER A 685 23.82 -29.00 2.39
C SER A 685 24.34 -30.06 1.42
N GLY A 686 23.46 -30.94 0.93
CA GLY A 686 23.76 -31.89 -0.15
C GLY A 686 23.86 -31.26 -1.54
N ARG A 687 23.73 -29.93 -1.65
CA ARG A 687 23.74 -29.11 -2.88
C ARG A 687 22.88 -29.66 -4.00
N THR A 688 21.79 -30.30 -3.61
CA THR A 688 20.76 -30.83 -4.49
C THR A 688 19.44 -30.19 -4.09
N ALA A 689 18.72 -29.65 -5.05
CA ALA A 689 17.42 -29.01 -4.88
C ALA A 689 16.45 -29.50 -5.96
N GLU A 690 15.17 -29.19 -5.83
CA GLU A 690 14.19 -29.50 -6.87
C GLU A 690 14.35 -28.55 -8.04
N SER A 691 14.43 -27.26 -7.70
CA SER A 691 14.33 -26.16 -8.65
C SER A 691 15.15 -24.97 -8.19
N ILE A 692 15.75 -24.26 -9.16
CA ILE A 692 16.18 -22.86 -9.01
C ILE A 692 15.27 -22.01 -9.88
N GLN A 693 14.63 -21.01 -9.27
CA GLN A 693 13.73 -20.09 -9.95
C GLN A 693 14.27 -18.66 -9.84
N VAL A 694 14.52 -18.02 -10.99
CA VAL A 694 15.11 -16.70 -11.08
C VAL A 694 14.09 -15.70 -11.60
N PHE A 695 13.58 -14.86 -10.69
CA PHE A 695 12.70 -13.74 -11.02
C PHE A 695 13.36 -12.37 -10.79
N ASN A 696 14.52 -12.35 -10.12
CA ASN A 696 15.23 -11.12 -9.83
C ASN A 696 15.91 -10.56 -11.09
N THR A 697 15.43 -9.42 -11.59
CA THR A 697 15.99 -8.74 -12.76
C THR A 697 17.43 -8.26 -12.58
N ASN A 698 17.85 -8.04 -11.33
CA ASN A 698 19.24 -7.71 -11.02
C ASN A 698 20.20 -8.92 -11.12
N GLY A 699 19.66 -10.12 -11.32
CA GLY A 699 20.42 -11.35 -11.49
C GLY A 699 20.66 -12.13 -10.19
N VAL A 700 21.15 -13.35 -10.36
CA VAL A 700 21.47 -14.31 -9.31
C VAL A 700 22.84 -14.91 -9.60
N THR A 701 23.69 -15.09 -8.59
CA THR A 701 25.02 -15.71 -8.74
C THR A 701 25.10 -16.97 -7.89
N ILE A 702 25.44 -18.11 -8.50
CA ILE A 702 25.70 -19.35 -7.76
C ILE A 702 27.06 -19.25 -7.08
N ALA A 703 27.09 -19.60 -5.79
CA ALA A 703 28.28 -19.64 -4.96
C ALA A 703 28.25 -20.84 -4.00
N GLY A 704 29.43 -21.21 -3.47
CA GLY A 704 29.59 -22.31 -2.53
C GLY A 704 29.68 -23.69 -3.18
N GLY A 705 29.98 -23.78 -4.47
CA GLY A 705 30.13 -25.02 -5.22
C GLY A 705 28.93 -25.33 -6.13
N ALA A 706 29.09 -26.36 -6.96
CA ALA A 706 28.08 -26.80 -7.92
C ALA A 706 26.74 -27.15 -7.24
N ILE A 707 25.64 -26.95 -7.96
CA ILE A 707 24.29 -27.31 -7.52
C ILE A 707 23.66 -28.23 -8.57
N THR A 708 23.02 -29.31 -8.11
CA THR A 708 22.19 -30.18 -8.96
C THR A 708 20.72 -29.89 -8.71
N VAL A 709 19.95 -29.64 -9.76
CA VAL A 709 18.50 -29.47 -9.69
C VAL A 709 17.81 -30.67 -10.34
N THR A 710 16.96 -31.36 -9.57
CA THR A 710 16.36 -32.62 -10.00
C THR A 710 15.24 -32.45 -11.00
N GLY A 711 14.46 -31.35 -10.91
CA GLY A 711 13.38 -31.01 -11.83
C GLY A 711 12.41 -32.17 -12.07
N ASN A 712 11.41 -32.33 -11.22
CA ASN A 712 10.49 -33.47 -11.28
C ASN A 712 9.34 -33.22 -12.28
N GLY A 713 9.64 -33.08 -13.57
CA GLY A 713 8.65 -32.78 -14.61
C GLY A 713 7.71 -33.94 -14.98
N GLY A 714 7.22 -34.72 -14.02
CA GLY A 714 6.39 -35.90 -14.28
C GLY A 714 5.64 -36.52 -13.09
N ALA A 715 5.71 -35.95 -11.88
CA ALA A 715 4.89 -36.39 -10.73
C ALA A 715 4.52 -35.17 -9.87
N ALA A 716 3.23 -34.84 -9.89
CA ALA A 716 2.69 -33.63 -9.27
C ALA A 716 2.96 -33.54 -7.75
N PRO A 717 3.24 -32.32 -7.24
CA PRO A 717 3.30 -31.04 -7.95
C PRO A 717 4.66 -30.76 -8.61
N ASP A 718 4.66 -30.54 -9.93
CA ASP A 718 5.87 -30.44 -10.76
C ASP A 718 6.51 -29.03 -10.71
N ALA A 719 7.82 -28.93 -10.47
CA ALA A 719 8.61 -27.74 -10.77
C ALA A 719 9.72 -28.05 -11.80
N PRO A 720 10.00 -27.15 -12.78
CA PRO A 720 11.17 -27.28 -13.63
C PRO A 720 12.44 -27.18 -12.77
N GLY A 721 13.49 -27.93 -13.12
CA GLY A 721 14.77 -27.84 -12.42
C GLY A 721 15.39 -26.44 -12.50
N LEU A 722 15.26 -25.79 -13.65
CA LEU A 722 15.63 -24.38 -13.82
C LEU A 722 14.47 -23.60 -14.41
N PHE A 723 14.06 -22.53 -13.72
CA PHE A 723 13.13 -21.53 -14.24
C PHE A 723 13.84 -20.17 -14.34
N LEU A 724 13.86 -19.61 -15.55
CA LEU A 724 14.39 -18.27 -15.83
C LEU A 724 13.23 -17.36 -16.24
N GLY A 725 12.87 -16.38 -15.42
CA GLY A 725 11.84 -15.40 -15.77
C GLY A 725 12.22 -14.63 -17.03
N GLY A 726 11.31 -14.35 -17.95
CA GLY A 726 11.58 -13.55 -19.14
C GLY A 726 10.32 -13.28 -19.95
N THR A 727 10.44 -12.54 -21.07
CA THR A 727 9.32 -12.24 -21.97
C THR A 727 8.64 -13.50 -22.53
N THR A 728 9.42 -14.55 -22.80
CA THR A 728 8.95 -15.90 -23.18
C THR A 728 8.21 -16.62 -22.06
N ALA A 729 8.51 -16.28 -20.80
CA ALA A 729 7.80 -16.78 -19.61
C ALA A 729 6.71 -15.81 -19.11
N ALA A 730 6.52 -14.65 -19.76
CA ALA A 730 5.65 -13.55 -19.36
C ALA A 730 5.89 -13.01 -17.91
N VAL A 731 7.09 -13.21 -17.36
CA VAL A 731 7.46 -12.81 -15.99
C VAL A 731 8.84 -12.14 -16.02
N ALA A 732 9.10 -11.15 -15.17
CA ALA A 732 10.42 -10.52 -15.09
C ALA A 732 11.49 -11.50 -14.57
N GLY A 733 12.72 -11.40 -15.07
CA GLY A 733 13.87 -12.21 -14.64
C GLY A 733 15.19 -11.58 -15.07
N GLY A 734 16.29 -12.02 -14.46
CA GLY A 734 17.64 -11.52 -14.69
C GLY A 734 18.63 -12.66 -15.01
N PRO A 735 19.91 -12.36 -15.28
CA PRO A 735 20.91 -13.37 -15.56
C PRO A 735 21.22 -14.26 -14.34
N LEU A 736 21.43 -15.55 -14.57
CA LEU A 736 21.97 -16.50 -13.60
C LEU A 736 23.46 -16.71 -13.87
N ASN A 737 24.34 -16.19 -13.03
CA ASN A 737 25.78 -16.29 -13.20
C ASN A 737 26.29 -17.63 -12.63
N THR A 738 26.98 -18.40 -13.47
CA THR A 738 27.61 -19.68 -13.13
C THR A 738 29.09 -19.67 -13.50
N SER A 739 29.86 -20.62 -12.96
CA SER A 739 31.26 -20.85 -13.33
C SER A 739 31.58 -22.34 -13.29
N SER A 740 32.78 -22.74 -13.70
CA SER A 740 33.22 -24.14 -13.59
C SER A 740 33.22 -24.66 -12.14
N GLY A 741 33.51 -23.79 -11.16
CA GLY A 741 33.44 -24.11 -9.73
C GLY A 741 32.03 -24.01 -9.14
N ASN A 742 31.15 -23.22 -9.75
CA ASN A 742 29.76 -22.99 -9.33
C ASN A 742 28.79 -23.37 -10.46
N LEU A 743 28.93 -24.60 -10.95
CA LEU A 743 28.14 -25.13 -12.06
C LEU A 743 26.69 -25.42 -11.62
N LEU A 744 25.72 -25.11 -12.48
CA LEU A 744 24.37 -25.63 -12.36
C LEU A 744 24.19 -26.87 -13.25
N THR A 745 23.76 -27.98 -12.66
CA THR A 745 23.41 -29.21 -13.36
C THR A 745 21.92 -29.47 -13.27
N VAL A 746 21.22 -29.46 -14.40
CA VAL A 746 19.81 -29.87 -14.49
C VAL A 746 19.74 -31.37 -14.74
N ALA A 747 19.46 -32.13 -13.69
CA ALA A 747 19.37 -33.59 -13.73
C ALA A 747 18.04 -34.10 -14.29
N GLY A 748 16.98 -33.27 -14.23
CA GLY A 748 15.69 -33.58 -14.83
C GLY A 748 15.82 -33.79 -16.34
N THR A 749 15.43 -34.97 -16.81
CA THR A 749 15.67 -35.42 -18.19
C THR A 749 14.58 -35.01 -19.18
N SER A 750 13.46 -34.46 -18.69
CA SER A 750 12.39 -33.92 -19.53
C SER A 750 12.84 -32.66 -20.28
N THR A 751 12.25 -32.41 -21.45
CA THR A 751 12.43 -31.13 -22.16
C THR A 751 11.93 -29.95 -21.34
N ALA A 752 10.93 -30.16 -20.49
CA ALA A 752 10.35 -29.17 -19.58
C ALA A 752 11.15 -28.95 -18.28
N ALA A 753 12.24 -29.69 -18.06
CA ALA A 753 13.10 -29.49 -16.88
C ALA A 753 13.80 -28.13 -16.86
N ILE A 754 13.84 -27.43 -18.00
CA ILE A 754 14.24 -26.04 -18.11
C ILE A 754 13.10 -25.26 -18.74
N ALA A 755 12.69 -24.17 -18.10
CA ALA A 755 11.66 -23.28 -18.59
C ALA A 755 12.17 -21.83 -18.62
N GLY A 756 11.71 -21.08 -19.62
CA GLY A 756 12.12 -19.68 -19.85
C GLY A 756 13.39 -19.56 -20.68
N GLY A 757 14.12 -18.46 -20.47
CA GLY A 757 15.22 -18.04 -21.33
C GLY A 757 14.82 -16.87 -22.24
N SER A 758 15.57 -15.79 -22.13
CA SER A 758 15.24 -14.48 -22.69
C SER A 758 16.51 -13.63 -22.76
N GLU A 759 16.46 -12.56 -23.53
CA GLU A 759 17.53 -11.55 -23.63
C GLU A 759 17.93 -10.95 -22.28
N ASN A 760 17.01 -10.89 -21.33
CA ASN A 760 17.26 -10.35 -19.99
C ASN A 760 17.46 -11.45 -18.94
N SER A 761 17.21 -12.72 -19.28
CA SER A 761 17.37 -13.84 -18.35
C SER A 761 17.87 -15.09 -19.02
N TYR A 762 19.11 -15.40 -18.72
CA TYR A 762 19.88 -16.49 -19.28
C TYR A 762 20.95 -16.91 -18.28
N VAL A 763 21.53 -18.09 -18.49
CA VAL A 763 22.70 -18.52 -17.73
C VAL A 763 23.94 -17.85 -18.31
N ASN A 764 24.54 -16.96 -17.53
CA ASN A 764 25.80 -16.31 -17.84
C ASN A 764 26.97 -17.17 -17.33
N GLY A 765 27.40 -18.12 -18.15
CA GLY A 765 28.38 -19.15 -17.77
C GLY A 765 27.98 -20.55 -18.23
N PRO A 766 28.67 -21.59 -17.77
CA PRO A 766 28.37 -22.97 -18.13
C PRO A 766 27.08 -23.46 -17.48
N LEU A 767 26.29 -24.22 -18.25
CA LEU A 767 25.10 -24.93 -17.81
C LEU A 767 25.21 -26.41 -18.21
N ALA A 768 25.01 -27.32 -17.26
CA ALA A 768 24.93 -28.75 -17.55
C ALA A 768 23.48 -29.24 -17.57
N ARG A 769 23.15 -30.12 -18.51
CA ARG A 769 21.83 -30.74 -18.65
C ARG A 769 21.96 -32.23 -18.95
N VAL A 770 21.13 -33.05 -18.29
CA VAL A 770 21.09 -34.50 -18.48
C VAL A 770 20.01 -34.87 -19.51
N LEU A 771 20.38 -35.69 -20.50
CA LEU A 771 19.48 -36.34 -21.44
C LEU A 771 19.10 -37.73 -20.90
N PRO A 772 17.85 -38.19 -21.09
CA PRO A 772 17.44 -39.52 -20.67
C PRO A 772 18.16 -40.60 -21.50
N GLY A 773 18.28 -41.81 -20.97
CA GLY A 773 18.63 -42.99 -21.75
C GLY A 773 17.47 -43.44 -22.64
N GLY A 774 17.78 -44.00 -23.80
CA GLY A 774 16.79 -44.45 -24.78
C GLY A 774 16.03 -43.31 -25.45
N LEU A 775 16.59 -42.10 -25.47
CA LEU A 775 15.96 -40.95 -26.10
C LEU A 775 15.88 -41.18 -27.61
N VAL A 776 14.67 -41.03 -28.16
CA VAL A 776 14.42 -41.06 -29.59
C VAL A 776 14.25 -39.64 -30.14
N THR A 777 14.54 -39.48 -31.44
CA THR A 777 14.38 -38.21 -32.16
C THR A 777 12.93 -37.70 -32.07
N GLY A 778 12.72 -36.39 -31.97
CA GLY A 778 11.39 -35.77 -31.86
C GLY A 778 11.26 -34.71 -30.76
N SER A 779 12.34 -34.41 -30.05
CA SER A 779 12.40 -33.44 -28.96
C SER A 779 13.50 -32.39 -29.20
N THR A 780 13.42 -31.25 -28.52
CA THR A 780 14.49 -30.23 -28.52
C THR A 780 14.87 -29.88 -27.09
N TYR A 781 16.17 -29.91 -26.82
CA TYR A 781 16.74 -29.61 -25.50
C TYR A 781 17.46 -28.27 -25.55
N LEU A 782 16.82 -27.26 -24.95
CA LEU A 782 17.32 -25.89 -24.83
C LEU A 782 18.39 -25.74 -23.72
N PHE A 783 19.45 -25.02 -24.04
CA PHE A 783 20.39 -24.43 -23.09
C PHE A 783 20.24 -22.90 -23.18
N PRO A 784 19.53 -22.27 -22.24
CA PRO A 784 19.30 -20.83 -22.27
C PRO A 784 20.53 -20.07 -21.74
N ILE A 785 21.64 -20.12 -22.47
CA ILE A 785 22.93 -19.51 -22.11
C ILE A 785 23.16 -18.16 -22.81
N GLY A 786 24.08 -17.37 -22.26
CA GLY A 786 24.49 -16.08 -22.80
C GLY A 786 25.76 -15.53 -22.12
N LYS A 787 26.22 -14.36 -22.58
CA LYS A 787 27.30 -13.58 -21.95
C LYS A 787 26.89 -12.12 -21.82
N SER A 788 27.24 -11.26 -22.78
CA SER A 788 26.71 -9.89 -22.87
C SER A 788 25.27 -9.86 -23.41
N VAL A 789 24.90 -10.91 -24.17
CA VAL A 789 23.58 -11.10 -24.77
C VAL A 789 23.18 -12.58 -24.71
N TYR A 790 21.89 -12.84 -24.82
CA TYR A 790 21.33 -14.19 -24.91
C TYR A 790 21.71 -14.88 -26.22
N LYS A 791 22.31 -16.07 -26.12
CA LYS A 791 22.90 -16.82 -27.23
C LYS A 791 22.74 -18.32 -27.01
N ALA A 792 21.49 -18.76 -27.03
CA ALA A 792 21.12 -20.14 -26.72
C ALA A 792 21.84 -21.16 -27.59
N PHE A 793 22.03 -22.34 -27.01
CA PHE A 793 22.46 -23.55 -27.67
C PHE A 793 21.36 -24.60 -27.53
N GLU A 794 21.12 -25.40 -28.55
CA GLU A 794 20.04 -26.37 -28.56
C GLU A 794 20.48 -27.68 -29.22
N LEU A 795 20.10 -28.78 -28.59
CA LEU A 795 20.16 -30.11 -29.21
C LEU A 795 18.79 -30.40 -29.81
N VAL A 796 18.72 -30.46 -31.14
CA VAL A 796 17.50 -30.71 -31.90
C VAL A 796 17.46 -32.17 -32.33
N ASN A 797 16.38 -32.86 -31.98
CA ASN A 797 16.20 -34.29 -32.20
C ASN A 797 17.38 -35.16 -31.70
N PRO A 798 17.89 -34.96 -30.47
CA PRO A 798 18.93 -35.82 -29.95
C PRO A 798 18.43 -37.26 -29.79
N ALA A 799 19.35 -38.22 -29.95
CA ALA A 799 19.14 -39.63 -29.70
C ALA A 799 20.22 -40.18 -28.77
N THR A 800 19.83 -41.03 -27.82
CA THR A 800 20.75 -41.66 -26.85
C THR A 800 20.58 -43.18 -26.81
N GLY A 801 21.66 -43.87 -26.45
CA GLY A 801 21.67 -45.29 -26.11
C GLY A 801 21.03 -45.54 -24.73
N ALA A 802 21.18 -46.73 -24.17
CA ALA A 802 20.46 -47.13 -22.95
C ALA A 802 20.79 -46.27 -21.70
N GLY A 803 21.96 -45.64 -21.64
CA GLY A 803 22.36 -44.76 -20.52
C GLY A 803 22.10 -43.27 -20.76
N THR A 804 22.13 -42.48 -19.69
CA THR A 804 22.00 -41.02 -19.74
C THR A 804 23.25 -40.35 -20.31
N VAL A 805 23.08 -39.13 -20.84
CA VAL A 805 24.18 -38.29 -21.34
C VAL A 805 24.11 -36.92 -20.67
N THR A 806 25.21 -36.45 -20.08
CA THR A 806 25.29 -35.09 -19.53
C THR A 806 26.07 -34.20 -20.49
N VAL A 807 25.42 -33.14 -20.97
CA VAL A 807 26.03 -32.13 -21.84
C VAL A 807 26.17 -30.84 -21.06
N GLN A 808 27.36 -30.26 -21.07
CA GLN A 808 27.61 -28.91 -20.56
C GLN A 808 27.71 -27.96 -21.74
N ALA A 809 27.03 -26.82 -21.71
CA ALA A 809 27.13 -25.79 -22.75
C ALA A 809 27.50 -24.43 -22.16
N GLU A 810 28.37 -23.71 -22.87
CA GLU A 810 28.73 -22.31 -22.60
C GLU A 810 28.96 -21.58 -23.93
N VAL A 811 28.66 -20.29 -23.94
CA VAL A 811 28.91 -19.38 -25.07
C VAL A 811 29.96 -18.35 -24.65
N PHE A 812 30.81 -17.96 -25.58
CA PHE A 812 31.89 -17.02 -25.35
C PHE A 812 31.79 -15.87 -26.34
N ASP A 813 31.73 -14.62 -25.85
CA ASP A 813 31.84 -13.41 -26.66
C ASP A 813 33.33 -13.11 -26.94
N ALA A 814 34.00 -14.06 -27.59
CA ALA A 814 35.42 -14.01 -27.90
C ALA A 814 35.72 -14.81 -29.18
N ASP A 815 36.88 -14.54 -29.77
CA ASP A 815 37.43 -15.36 -30.84
C ASP A 815 37.80 -16.75 -30.31
N SER A 816 37.45 -17.79 -31.05
CA SER A 816 37.93 -19.15 -30.76
C SER A 816 39.41 -19.30 -31.08
N GLY A 817 39.97 -18.45 -31.96
CA GLY A 817 41.31 -18.59 -32.52
C GLY A 817 41.42 -19.75 -33.52
N GLY A 818 40.29 -20.33 -33.92
CA GLY A 818 40.22 -21.41 -34.91
C GLY A 818 40.19 -20.89 -36.35
N THR A 819 40.15 -21.82 -37.30
CA THR A 819 40.07 -21.53 -38.74
C THR A 819 38.87 -22.21 -39.39
N ALA A 820 38.45 -21.72 -40.56
CA ALA A 820 37.46 -22.40 -41.37
C ALA A 820 38.03 -23.74 -41.87
N GLY A 821 37.32 -24.84 -41.56
CA GLY A 821 37.64 -26.19 -42.01
C GLY A 821 36.86 -26.57 -43.27
N ALA A 822 36.88 -27.86 -43.60
CA ALA A 822 36.24 -28.37 -44.82
C ALA A 822 34.76 -27.95 -44.93
N GLY A 823 34.39 -27.39 -46.10
CA GLY A 823 33.04 -26.95 -46.40
C GLY A 823 32.67 -25.56 -45.86
N LEU A 824 33.59 -24.86 -45.21
CA LEU A 824 33.44 -23.45 -44.82
C LEU A 824 34.57 -22.59 -45.42
N ASP A 825 34.24 -21.37 -45.81
CA ASP A 825 35.22 -20.37 -46.27
C ASP A 825 35.58 -19.35 -45.19
N ALA A 826 34.78 -19.25 -44.13
CA ALA A 826 35.00 -18.35 -43.00
C ALA A 826 34.21 -18.82 -41.76
N ILE A 827 34.66 -18.42 -40.57
CA ILE A 827 33.95 -18.59 -39.30
C ILE A 827 33.78 -17.26 -38.56
N ASN A 828 32.81 -17.22 -37.66
CA ASN A 828 32.58 -16.09 -36.76
C ASN A 828 33.70 -16.03 -35.71
N HIS A 829 34.42 -14.91 -35.67
CA HIS A 829 35.50 -14.62 -34.72
C HIS A 829 35.05 -13.78 -33.52
N ASN A 830 33.78 -13.41 -33.44
CA ASN A 830 33.23 -12.68 -32.29
C ASN A 830 32.66 -13.62 -31.23
N ARG A 831 32.34 -14.86 -31.61
CA ARG A 831 31.65 -15.80 -30.73
C ARG A 831 31.82 -17.25 -31.14
N TYR A 832 31.93 -18.11 -30.12
CA TYR A 832 31.83 -19.55 -30.26
C TYR A 832 31.07 -20.17 -29.09
N TRP A 833 30.59 -21.39 -29.28
CA TRP A 833 29.96 -22.23 -28.26
C TRP A 833 30.86 -23.42 -27.94
N ASN A 834 30.94 -23.80 -26.68
CA ASN A 834 31.56 -25.03 -26.23
C ASN A 834 30.48 -25.91 -25.58
N ALA A 835 30.27 -27.11 -26.10
CA ALA A 835 29.21 -28.01 -25.65
C ALA A 835 29.71 -29.45 -25.37
N PRO A 836 30.71 -29.68 -24.52
CA PRO A 836 31.27 -31.00 -24.32
C PRO A 836 30.28 -31.95 -23.63
N ILE A 837 30.41 -33.25 -23.93
CA ILE A 837 29.78 -34.30 -23.13
C ILE A 837 30.67 -34.57 -21.92
N THR A 838 30.17 -34.27 -20.73
CA THR A 838 30.93 -34.41 -19.48
C THR A 838 30.69 -35.76 -18.78
N ALA A 839 29.61 -36.46 -19.12
CA ALA A 839 29.35 -37.82 -18.68
C ALA A 839 28.50 -38.60 -19.71
N GLY A 840 28.73 -39.91 -19.83
CA GLY A 840 27.91 -40.79 -20.67
C GLY A 840 28.17 -40.68 -22.18
N ALA A 841 29.36 -40.24 -22.61
CA ALA A 841 29.69 -40.05 -24.03
C ALA A 841 29.42 -41.27 -24.92
N GLY A 842 29.65 -42.49 -24.42
CA GLY A 842 29.33 -43.73 -25.15
C GLY A 842 27.84 -43.96 -25.42
N ASN A 843 26.94 -43.21 -24.77
CA ASN A 843 25.50 -43.26 -25.02
C ASN A 843 25.00 -42.14 -25.93
N PHE A 844 25.83 -41.17 -26.33
CA PHE A 844 25.38 -40.14 -27.27
C PHE A 844 25.40 -40.71 -28.70
N VAL A 845 24.24 -40.83 -29.33
CA VAL A 845 24.12 -41.43 -30.67
C VAL A 845 24.17 -40.34 -31.73
N SER A 846 23.28 -39.36 -31.65
CA SER A 846 23.26 -38.24 -32.60
C SER A 846 22.45 -37.05 -32.10
N SER A 847 22.66 -35.86 -32.67
CA SER A 847 21.74 -34.72 -32.56
C SER A 847 21.99 -33.76 -33.71
N GLN A 848 20.98 -33.02 -34.17
CA GLN A 848 21.24 -31.74 -34.82
C GLN A 848 21.56 -30.69 -33.75
N VAL A 849 22.30 -29.65 -34.12
CA VAL A 849 22.66 -28.54 -33.23
C VAL A 849 22.03 -27.26 -33.76
N ARG A 850 21.48 -26.44 -32.89
CA ARG A 850 20.98 -25.11 -33.25
C ARG A 850 21.53 -24.07 -32.29
N VAL A 851 21.97 -22.94 -32.83
CA VAL A 851 22.48 -21.82 -32.03
C VAL A 851 21.71 -20.54 -32.37
N THR A 852 21.50 -19.72 -31.36
CA THR A 852 20.96 -18.37 -31.55
C THR A 852 22.10 -17.42 -31.91
N GLU A 853 22.19 -17.03 -33.17
CA GLU A 853 23.13 -16.01 -33.64
C GLU A 853 22.43 -15.09 -34.63
N LEU A 854 21.81 -14.05 -34.08
CA LEU A 854 21.23 -12.93 -34.84
C LEU A 854 22.28 -12.31 -35.75
N ASN A 855 21.88 -12.01 -37.00
CA ASN A 855 22.69 -11.34 -38.03
C ASN A 855 24.03 -12.02 -38.32
N SER A 856 24.11 -13.33 -38.07
CA SER A 856 25.32 -14.09 -38.40
C SER A 856 25.54 -14.04 -39.90
N THR A 857 26.72 -13.60 -40.32
CA THR A 857 27.19 -13.64 -41.71
C THR A 857 27.44 -15.08 -42.21
N GLY A 858 27.24 -16.08 -41.34
CA GLY A 858 27.32 -17.49 -41.65
C GLY A 858 25.96 -18.10 -41.94
N ASN A 859 25.95 -19.05 -42.86
CA ASN A 859 24.79 -19.84 -43.25
C ASN A 859 24.93 -21.32 -42.87
N ALA A 860 25.97 -21.68 -42.11
CA ALA A 860 26.19 -23.01 -41.57
C ALA A 860 26.84 -22.99 -40.19
N LEU A 861 26.79 -24.14 -39.54
CA LEU A 861 27.57 -24.40 -38.33
C LEU A 861 28.85 -25.14 -38.69
N GLY A 862 29.94 -24.67 -38.12
CA GLY A 862 31.21 -25.39 -38.06
C GLY A 862 31.35 -26.11 -36.72
N GLN A 863 31.93 -27.30 -36.75
CA GLN A 863 32.25 -28.10 -35.56
C GLN A 863 33.77 -28.37 -35.49
N SER A 864 34.33 -28.29 -34.28
CA SER A 864 35.72 -28.67 -33.97
C SER A 864 35.80 -29.44 -32.64
N ALA A 865 36.79 -30.34 -32.52
CA ALA A 865 37.10 -31.03 -31.27
C ALA A 865 37.94 -30.17 -30.30
N THR A 866 38.64 -29.15 -30.82
CA THR A 866 39.48 -28.23 -30.04
C THR A 866 39.08 -26.78 -30.33
N GLN A 867 39.26 -25.89 -29.35
CA GLN A 867 38.88 -24.47 -29.48
C GLN A 867 39.58 -23.79 -30.66
N THR A 868 40.89 -23.97 -30.82
CA THR A 868 41.72 -23.34 -31.86
C THR A 868 41.87 -24.20 -33.12
N GLY A 869 41.05 -25.24 -33.27
CA GLY A 869 41.11 -26.17 -34.40
C GLY A 869 40.47 -25.64 -35.68
N ALA A 870 40.46 -26.50 -36.71
CA ALA A 870 39.71 -26.24 -37.94
C ALA A 870 38.23 -26.65 -37.75
N TYR A 871 37.31 -25.71 -37.97
CA TYR A 871 35.87 -25.93 -37.83
C TYR A 871 35.28 -26.46 -39.15
N GLY A 872 34.98 -27.76 -39.22
CA GLY A 872 34.37 -28.38 -40.40
C GLY A 872 32.86 -28.14 -40.46
N SER A 873 32.32 -27.91 -41.66
CA SER A 873 30.88 -27.69 -41.85
C SER A 873 30.05 -28.92 -41.48
N ILE A 874 29.01 -28.71 -40.67
CA ILE A 874 27.93 -29.69 -40.41
C ILE A 874 26.62 -29.26 -41.11
N GLY A 875 26.76 -28.41 -42.14
CA GLY A 875 25.66 -27.80 -42.89
C GLY A 875 24.93 -26.71 -42.10
N GLY A 876 23.88 -26.17 -42.71
CA GLY A 876 23.14 -25.06 -42.13
C GLY A 876 21.75 -24.86 -42.72
N ILE A 877 20.79 -24.63 -41.85
CA ILE A 877 19.45 -24.15 -42.14
C ILE A 877 19.32 -22.83 -41.39
N LEU A 878 19.32 -21.73 -42.15
CA LEU A 878 19.06 -20.40 -41.63
C LEU A 878 17.58 -20.25 -41.34
N THR A 879 17.28 -19.76 -40.15
CA THR A 879 15.96 -19.23 -39.79
C THR A 879 16.15 -17.78 -39.34
N ALA A 880 15.06 -17.03 -39.09
CA ALA A 880 15.13 -15.59 -38.82
C ALA A 880 16.11 -15.17 -37.70
N SER A 881 16.50 -16.06 -36.77
CA SER A 881 17.41 -15.73 -35.67
C SER A 881 18.33 -16.88 -35.20
N THR A 882 18.30 -18.02 -35.89
CA THR A 882 19.10 -19.19 -35.51
C THR A 882 19.73 -19.86 -36.72
N VAL A 883 20.86 -20.50 -36.49
CA VAL A 883 21.50 -21.40 -37.45
C VAL A 883 21.41 -22.81 -36.89
N GLN A 884 20.71 -23.69 -37.60
CA GLN A 884 20.60 -25.11 -37.27
C GLN A 884 21.47 -25.94 -38.22
N SER A 885 22.15 -26.98 -37.73
CA SER A 885 22.89 -27.89 -38.58
C SER A 885 21.95 -28.68 -39.48
N ALA A 886 22.32 -28.84 -40.75
CA ALA A 886 21.56 -29.68 -41.67
C ALA A 886 21.82 -31.18 -41.38
N LEU A 887 23.05 -31.50 -40.98
CA LEU A 887 23.48 -32.87 -40.67
C LEU A 887 23.45 -33.10 -39.15
N PRO A 888 23.08 -34.31 -38.69
CA PRO A 888 23.25 -34.70 -37.30
C PRO A 888 24.74 -34.93 -36.98
N VAL A 889 25.15 -34.54 -35.78
CA VAL A 889 26.49 -34.80 -35.23
C VAL A 889 26.44 -35.99 -34.28
N THR A 890 27.48 -36.81 -34.28
CA THR A 890 27.64 -37.98 -33.39
C THR A 890 28.62 -37.73 -32.23
N SER A 891 29.20 -36.52 -32.21
CA SER A 891 30.02 -36.02 -31.11
C SER A 891 29.70 -34.54 -30.90
N LEU A 892 30.04 -34.00 -29.73
CA LEU A 892 29.94 -32.57 -29.43
C LEU A 892 31.33 -32.01 -29.08
N GLY A 893 31.44 -30.70 -29.07
CA GLY A 893 32.69 -29.99 -28.84
C GLY A 893 32.48 -28.50 -29.03
N PHE A 894 33.32 -27.89 -29.87
CA PHE A 894 33.25 -26.47 -30.17
C PHE A 894 32.43 -26.22 -31.43
N PHE A 895 31.59 -25.20 -31.40
CA PHE A 895 30.76 -24.78 -32.53
C PHE A 895 30.96 -23.29 -32.80
N ALA A 896 31.04 -22.94 -34.08
CA ALA A 896 31.07 -21.55 -34.54
C ALA A 896 30.16 -21.42 -35.75
N VAL A 897 29.49 -20.28 -35.88
CA VAL A 897 28.72 -19.99 -37.10
C VAL A 897 29.70 -19.65 -38.21
N GLY A 898 29.54 -20.23 -39.38
CA GLY A 898 30.44 -20.05 -40.51
C GLY A 898 29.72 -19.97 -41.85
N ARG A 899 30.46 -19.59 -42.88
CA ARG A 899 29.96 -19.43 -44.25
C ARG A 899 30.31 -20.65 -45.09
N LEU A 900 29.30 -21.31 -45.66
CA LEU A 900 29.47 -22.43 -46.57
C LEU A 900 30.29 -22.04 -47.79
N THR A 901 31.19 -22.94 -48.19
CA THR A 901 31.93 -22.80 -49.44
C THR A 901 30.97 -22.68 -50.62
N GLY A 902 31.22 -21.67 -51.48
CA GLY A 902 30.39 -21.42 -52.67
C GLY A 902 29.10 -20.62 -52.41
N THR A 903 28.90 -20.08 -51.20
CA THR A 903 27.77 -19.18 -50.93
C THR A 903 27.85 -17.94 -51.82
N PRO A 904 26.78 -17.58 -52.56
CA PRO A 904 26.76 -16.40 -53.42
C PRO A 904 27.13 -15.13 -52.67
N ALA A 905 28.19 -14.47 -53.14
CA ALA A 905 28.69 -13.22 -52.56
C ALA A 905 28.15 -12.02 -53.33
N PHE A 906 27.90 -10.93 -52.60
CA PHE A 906 27.66 -9.61 -53.16
C PHE A 906 28.97 -8.82 -53.09
N PRO A 907 29.65 -8.58 -54.22
CA PRO A 907 30.93 -7.89 -54.22
C PRO A 907 30.76 -6.43 -53.79
N GLY A 908 31.75 -5.91 -53.06
CA GLY A 908 31.81 -4.49 -52.75
C GLY A 908 31.96 -3.66 -54.04
N GLY A 909 31.36 -2.47 -54.06
CA GLY A 909 31.37 -1.59 -55.22
C GLY A 909 30.29 -0.52 -55.20
N THR A 910 30.33 0.38 -56.18
CA THR A 910 29.28 1.37 -56.41
C THR A 910 28.36 0.89 -57.54
N TYR A 911 27.06 0.87 -57.26
CA TYR A 911 26.01 0.42 -58.17
C TYR A 911 25.06 1.58 -58.47
N THR A 912 24.95 1.94 -59.74
CA THR A 912 24.06 3.02 -60.20
C THR A 912 22.60 2.56 -60.26
N VAL A 913 21.68 3.46 -59.92
CA VAL A 913 20.23 3.19 -59.93
C VAL A 913 19.51 4.24 -60.78
N CYS A 914 18.86 3.79 -61.86
CA CYS A 914 18.04 4.60 -62.75
C CYS A 914 17.21 3.74 -63.72
N PRO A 915 16.13 4.28 -64.34
CA PRO A 915 15.20 3.49 -65.15
C PRO A 915 15.82 2.70 -66.32
N ALA A 916 16.92 3.19 -66.92
CA ALA A 916 17.62 2.52 -68.00
C ALA A 916 19.10 2.91 -68.06
N GLY A 917 19.98 1.99 -68.42
CA GLY A 917 21.43 2.24 -68.57
C GLY A 917 22.24 2.23 -67.28
N CYS A 918 21.63 1.85 -66.15
CA CYS A 918 22.27 1.69 -64.84
C CYS A 918 22.40 0.23 -64.41
N ASN A 919 23.10 -0.04 -63.30
CA ASN A 919 23.21 -1.39 -62.72
C ASN A 919 21.84 -1.95 -62.30
N TYR A 920 20.97 -1.11 -61.73
CA TYR A 920 19.61 -1.48 -61.33
C TYR A 920 18.58 -0.47 -61.84
N ALA A 921 17.44 -0.98 -62.32
CA ALA A 921 16.32 -0.17 -62.80
C ALA A 921 15.63 0.63 -61.67
N SER A 922 15.69 0.12 -60.44
CA SER A 922 15.10 0.71 -59.23
C SER A 922 15.80 0.22 -57.97
N LEU A 923 15.59 0.88 -56.82
CA LEU A 923 16.09 0.39 -55.53
C LEU A 923 15.39 -0.91 -55.13
N THR A 924 14.12 -1.09 -55.47
CA THR A 924 13.39 -2.35 -55.27
C THR A 924 14.13 -3.52 -55.91
N ALA A 925 14.59 -3.37 -57.16
CA ALA A 925 15.37 -4.39 -57.86
C ALA A 925 16.75 -4.62 -57.22
N ALA A 926 17.40 -3.54 -56.76
CA ALA A 926 18.68 -3.63 -56.05
C ALA A 926 18.55 -4.41 -54.73
N MET A 927 17.48 -4.16 -53.96
CA MET A 927 17.22 -4.87 -52.70
C MET A 927 16.86 -6.34 -52.95
N ALA A 928 16.14 -6.64 -54.02
CA ALA A 928 15.85 -8.02 -54.42
C ALA A 928 17.12 -8.80 -54.78
N ASP A 929 18.09 -8.15 -55.44
CA ASP A 929 19.37 -8.78 -55.80
C ASP A 929 20.30 -8.96 -54.58
N LEU A 930 20.23 -8.04 -53.61
CA LEU A 930 20.94 -8.18 -52.33
C LEU A 930 20.39 -9.35 -51.49
N SER A 931 19.08 -9.62 -51.59
CA SER A 931 18.42 -10.67 -50.83
C SER A 931 19.05 -12.05 -51.08
N GLY A 932 19.52 -12.70 -50.01
CA GLY A 932 20.12 -14.04 -50.08
C GLY A 932 21.60 -14.08 -50.49
N LYS A 933 22.24 -12.93 -50.74
CA LYS A 933 23.69 -12.83 -50.97
C LYS A 933 24.40 -12.28 -49.72
N ILE A 934 25.69 -12.61 -49.58
CA ILE A 934 26.53 -12.13 -48.49
C ILE A 934 27.46 -11.01 -48.98
N ILE A 935 27.39 -9.85 -48.37
CA ILE A 935 28.25 -8.70 -48.63
C ILE A 935 29.70 -9.05 -48.26
N ILE A 936 30.62 -8.92 -49.22
CA ILE A 936 32.06 -9.17 -49.01
C ILE A 936 32.93 -7.92 -49.16
N GLY A 937 32.31 -6.76 -49.35
CA GLY A 937 32.95 -5.44 -49.41
C GLY A 937 31.89 -4.33 -49.32
N PRO A 938 32.27 -3.06 -49.09
CA PRO A 938 31.30 -1.96 -48.98
C PRO A 938 30.50 -1.75 -50.27
N ILE A 939 29.18 -1.60 -50.15
CA ILE A 939 28.23 -1.38 -51.24
C ILE A 939 27.73 0.06 -51.20
N VAL A 940 27.70 0.72 -52.35
CA VAL A 940 27.09 2.05 -52.52
C VAL A 940 26.06 2.01 -53.65
N TYR A 941 24.78 2.12 -53.32
CA TYR A 941 23.70 2.38 -54.26
C TYR A 941 23.64 3.89 -54.57
N SER A 942 24.07 4.25 -55.78
CA SER A 942 24.15 5.63 -56.26
C SER A 942 22.95 5.98 -57.14
N LEU A 943 22.05 6.78 -56.61
CA LEU A 943 20.85 7.29 -57.29
C LEU A 943 21.25 8.38 -58.29
N THR A 944 21.17 8.11 -59.59
CA THR A 944 21.61 9.07 -60.60
C THR A 944 20.64 10.23 -60.78
N SER A 945 20.99 11.22 -61.61
CA SER A 945 20.11 12.36 -61.94
C SER A 945 18.83 11.95 -62.67
N THR A 946 18.77 10.73 -63.23
CA THR A 946 17.59 10.19 -63.93
C THR A 946 16.77 9.21 -63.07
N TYR A 947 17.11 9.05 -61.79
CA TYR A 947 16.35 8.21 -60.87
C TYR A 947 14.86 8.60 -60.84
N SER A 948 13.96 7.60 -60.82
CA SER A 948 12.52 7.82 -60.80
C SER A 948 11.84 6.89 -59.79
N SER A 949 10.98 7.45 -58.94
CA SER A 949 10.18 6.68 -57.97
C SER A 949 9.05 5.87 -58.61
N SER A 950 8.70 6.14 -59.87
CA SER A 950 7.61 5.44 -60.56
C SER A 950 7.87 3.95 -60.79
N GLY A 951 9.14 3.52 -60.77
CA GLY A 951 9.55 2.12 -60.88
C GLY A 951 9.75 1.40 -59.54
N GLU A 952 9.42 2.04 -58.41
CA GLU A 952 9.55 1.47 -57.07
C GLU A 952 8.25 0.80 -56.62
N THR A 953 8.38 -0.25 -55.81
CA THR A 953 7.26 -0.80 -55.03
C THR A 953 7.46 -0.43 -53.56
N PHE A 954 6.47 0.21 -52.94
CA PHE A 954 6.58 0.69 -51.56
C PHE A 954 5.85 -0.23 -50.55
N PRO A 955 6.43 -0.53 -49.37
CA PRO A 955 7.77 -0.11 -48.92
C PRO A 955 8.90 -0.75 -49.73
N ILE A 956 9.97 0.02 -49.98
CA ILE A 956 11.24 -0.53 -50.45
C ILE A 956 11.88 -1.24 -49.25
N ILE A 957 11.82 -2.57 -49.26
CA ILE A 957 12.33 -3.39 -48.17
C ILE A 957 13.83 -3.59 -48.37
N VAL A 958 14.64 -3.09 -47.42
CA VAL A 958 16.04 -3.44 -47.30
C VAL A 958 16.12 -4.73 -46.46
N PRO A 959 16.48 -5.88 -47.06
CA PRO A 959 16.50 -7.14 -46.35
C PRO A 959 17.68 -7.20 -45.37
N ALA A 960 17.63 -8.15 -44.44
CA ALA A 960 18.79 -8.52 -43.64
C ALA A 960 19.99 -8.81 -44.57
N ASN A 961 21.08 -8.08 -44.36
CA ASN A 961 22.22 -8.03 -45.26
C ASN A 961 23.43 -8.76 -44.65
N GLY A 962 23.46 -10.08 -44.86
CA GLY A 962 24.55 -10.93 -44.38
C GLY A 962 25.91 -10.45 -44.89
N GLY A 963 26.96 -10.58 -44.09
CA GLY A 963 28.33 -10.12 -44.43
C GLY A 963 28.64 -8.68 -44.04
N SER A 964 27.64 -7.91 -43.60
CA SER A 964 27.80 -6.53 -43.19
C SER A 964 28.57 -6.39 -41.87
N ASN A 965 29.43 -5.37 -41.79
CA ASN A 965 30.20 -5.00 -40.60
C ASN A 965 30.71 -3.56 -40.77
N ALA A 966 31.57 -3.08 -39.85
CA ALA A 966 32.12 -1.73 -39.89
C ALA A 966 32.88 -1.40 -41.20
N THR A 967 33.38 -2.40 -41.92
CA THR A 967 34.06 -2.29 -43.22
C THR A 967 33.10 -2.57 -44.39
N ASN A 968 32.28 -3.60 -44.28
CA ASN A 968 31.32 -4.04 -45.30
C ASN A 968 29.96 -3.36 -45.10
N THR A 969 29.88 -2.06 -45.40
CA THR A 969 28.65 -1.27 -45.19
C THR A 969 27.75 -1.26 -46.42
N MET A 970 26.48 -0.90 -46.26
CA MET A 970 25.58 -0.57 -47.37
C MET A 970 25.25 0.91 -47.32
N THR A 971 25.41 1.63 -48.43
CA THR A 971 25.04 3.06 -48.51
C THR A 971 24.04 3.28 -49.63
N ILE A 972 22.97 4.04 -49.38
CA ILE A 972 22.08 4.61 -50.40
C ILE A 972 22.35 6.11 -50.46
N LYS A 973 22.75 6.65 -51.62
CA LYS A 973 23.04 8.08 -51.78
C LYS A 973 22.79 8.62 -53.19
N PRO A 974 22.58 9.94 -53.36
CA PRO A 974 22.65 10.59 -54.66
C PRO A 974 24.02 10.42 -55.33
N GLY A 975 24.03 10.23 -56.65
CA GLY A 975 25.22 10.34 -57.50
C GLY A 975 25.67 11.79 -57.63
N GLY A 976 26.93 12.01 -58.06
CA GLY A 976 27.50 13.36 -58.18
C GLY A 976 26.64 14.29 -59.04
N GLY A 977 26.24 15.44 -58.49
CA GLY A 977 25.37 16.41 -59.17
C GLY A 977 23.89 16.00 -59.30
N ALA A 978 23.48 14.85 -58.76
CA ALA A 978 22.08 14.42 -58.76
C ALA A 978 21.34 14.93 -57.51
N THR A 979 20.03 15.20 -57.66
CA THR A 979 19.11 15.56 -56.56
C THR A 979 17.84 14.70 -56.57
N PRO A 980 17.95 13.37 -56.38
CA PRO A 980 16.85 12.44 -56.50
C PRO A 980 15.77 12.61 -55.42
N THR A 981 14.52 12.36 -55.80
CA THR A 981 13.38 12.26 -54.87
C THR A 981 12.86 10.82 -54.88
N ILE A 982 12.74 10.19 -53.71
CA ILE A 982 12.06 8.91 -53.48
C ILE A 982 10.68 9.22 -52.89
N SER A 983 9.62 9.19 -53.70
CA SER A 983 8.26 9.56 -53.29
C SER A 983 7.22 8.56 -53.75
N GLY A 984 6.27 8.23 -52.87
CA GLY A 984 5.20 7.27 -53.12
C GLY A 984 4.17 7.24 -52.00
N SER A 985 3.22 6.31 -52.05
CA SER A 985 2.22 6.10 -50.99
C SER A 985 2.39 4.72 -50.37
N SER A 986 2.67 4.67 -49.05
CA SER A 986 2.79 3.42 -48.30
C SER A 986 2.11 3.54 -46.93
N PRO A 987 1.32 2.53 -46.50
CA PRO A 987 0.67 2.54 -45.19
C PRO A 987 1.66 2.36 -44.03
N SER A 988 2.91 1.98 -44.29
CA SER A 988 4.00 1.89 -43.30
C SER A 988 5.08 2.95 -43.59
N ALA A 989 6.01 2.67 -44.50
CA ALA A 989 7.07 3.59 -44.89
C ALA A 989 7.49 3.51 -46.36
N ILE A 990 8.29 4.48 -46.81
CA ILE A 990 8.87 4.46 -48.16
C ILE A 990 10.07 3.54 -48.22
N ILE A 991 10.96 3.60 -47.23
CA ILE A 991 12.04 2.62 -47.05
C ILE A 991 11.84 1.93 -45.71
N GLU A 992 11.86 0.61 -45.71
CA GLU A 992 11.78 -0.21 -44.50
C GLU A 992 13.04 -1.06 -44.35
N LEU A 993 13.73 -0.91 -43.22
CA LEU A 993 14.94 -1.67 -42.89
C LEU A 993 14.54 -2.90 -42.07
N GLN A 994 14.35 -4.04 -42.71
CA GLN A 994 13.87 -5.27 -42.07
C GLN A 994 15.04 -6.13 -41.58
N GLY A 995 15.61 -5.74 -40.43
CA GLY A 995 16.76 -6.43 -39.83
C GLY A 995 18.09 -6.23 -40.57
N ALA A 996 18.20 -5.14 -41.34
CA ALA A 996 19.43 -4.76 -42.05
C ALA A 996 20.39 -4.00 -41.12
N ASP A 997 21.67 -4.35 -41.11
CA ASP A 997 22.71 -3.73 -40.29
C ASP A 997 23.68 -2.88 -41.13
N TYR A 998 24.35 -1.91 -40.49
CA TYR A 998 25.36 -1.07 -41.14
C TYR A 998 24.88 -0.38 -42.43
N VAL A 999 23.60 0.01 -42.46
CA VAL A 999 23.00 0.75 -43.58
C VAL A 999 23.16 2.25 -43.34
N THR A 1000 23.63 2.97 -44.36
CA THR A 1000 23.72 4.42 -44.39
C THR A 1000 22.81 4.98 -45.47
N ILE A 1001 21.86 5.84 -45.10
CA ILE A 1001 21.14 6.69 -46.06
C ILE A 1001 21.79 8.07 -46.02
N ASP A 1002 22.64 8.35 -47.01
CA ASP A 1002 23.39 9.61 -47.11
C ASP A 1002 22.76 10.49 -48.19
N GLY A 1003 22.20 11.63 -47.77
CA GLY A 1003 21.58 12.57 -48.70
C GLY A 1003 22.54 13.51 -49.42
N SER A 1004 23.85 13.40 -49.20
CA SER A 1004 24.85 14.21 -49.91
C SER A 1004 25.22 13.62 -51.26
N ASN A 1005 25.18 14.42 -52.32
CA ASN A 1005 25.72 14.06 -53.64
C ASN A 1005 27.26 14.18 -53.73
N THR A 1006 27.91 14.74 -52.71
CA THR A 1006 29.38 14.82 -52.59
C THR A 1006 29.92 13.79 -51.58
N ASN A 1007 31.10 13.21 -51.87
CA ASN A 1007 31.70 12.19 -51.01
C ASN A 1007 32.06 12.77 -49.63
N GLY A 1008 31.49 12.24 -48.56
CA GLY A 1008 31.69 12.75 -47.21
C GLY A 1008 31.07 14.14 -46.94
N GLY A 1009 30.36 14.74 -47.90
CA GLY A 1009 29.82 16.10 -47.81
C GLY A 1009 28.53 16.23 -46.99
N THR A 1010 28.06 17.47 -46.86
CA THR A 1010 26.92 17.84 -46.00
C THR A 1010 25.69 18.35 -46.77
N THR A 1011 25.69 18.20 -48.10
CA THR A 1011 24.60 18.67 -48.96
C THR A 1011 23.33 17.81 -48.80
N ARG A 1012 22.15 18.39 -49.04
CA ARG A 1012 20.84 17.73 -48.81
C ARG A 1012 20.12 17.43 -50.11
N ASP A 1013 20.76 16.63 -50.96
CA ASP A 1013 20.34 16.36 -52.34
C ASP A 1013 19.38 15.17 -52.46
N LEU A 1014 19.15 14.40 -51.39
CA LEU A 1014 18.14 13.34 -51.35
C LEU A 1014 16.87 13.82 -50.64
N THR A 1015 15.72 13.66 -51.30
CA THR A 1015 14.40 13.83 -50.69
C THR A 1015 13.69 12.48 -50.58
N ILE A 1016 13.14 12.15 -49.41
CA ILE A 1016 12.29 10.98 -49.19
C ILE A 1016 10.93 11.45 -48.67
N GLN A 1017 9.85 11.04 -49.34
CA GLN A 1017 8.50 11.51 -49.03
C GLN A 1017 7.48 10.37 -49.09
N ASN A 1018 6.79 10.14 -47.97
CA ASN A 1018 5.58 9.33 -47.96
C ASN A 1018 4.37 10.26 -48.19
N THR A 1019 3.58 9.99 -49.22
CA THR A 1019 2.37 10.75 -49.58
C THR A 1019 1.10 10.17 -48.94
N ASN A 1020 1.21 9.03 -48.26
CA ASN A 1020 0.09 8.40 -47.58
C ASN A 1020 -0.34 9.22 -46.35
N THR A 1021 -1.65 9.43 -46.19
CA THR A 1021 -2.24 10.26 -45.12
C THR A 1021 -2.72 9.45 -43.90
N ALA A 1022 -2.40 8.15 -43.82
CA ALA A 1022 -2.74 7.33 -42.66
C ALA A 1022 -1.95 7.75 -41.40
N SER A 1023 -2.51 7.45 -40.22
CA SER A 1023 -2.03 7.95 -38.92
C SER A 1023 -0.65 7.43 -38.50
N ASN A 1024 -0.20 6.29 -39.03
CA ASN A 1024 1.05 5.62 -38.65
C ASN A 1024 1.97 5.41 -39.85
N THR A 1025 2.38 6.50 -40.50
CA THR A 1025 3.27 6.45 -41.67
C THR A 1025 4.63 7.09 -41.37
N ALA A 1026 5.68 6.64 -42.06
CA ALA A 1026 7.02 7.20 -41.99
C ALA A 1026 7.67 7.33 -43.38
N ALA A 1027 8.71 8.15 -43.51
CA ALA A 1027 9.56 8.14 -44.70
C ALA A 1027 10.55 6.96 -44.67
N VAL A 1028 11.15 6.70 -43.51
CA VAL A 1028 12.04 5.56 -43.27
C VAL A 1028 11.62 4.89 -41.98
N TRP A 1029 11.49 3.57 -41.98
CA TRP A 1029 11.11 2.76 -40.83
C TRP A 1029 12.21 1.75 -40.51
N LEU A 1030 12.64 1.69 -39.25
CA LEU A 1030 13.52 0.65 -38.74
C LEU A 1030 12.65 -0.47 -38.18
N ALA A 1031 12.56 -1.58 -38.91
CA ALA A 1031 11.71 -2.69 -38.57
C ALA A 1031 12.51 -3.78 -37.85
N SER A 1032 11.86 -4.40 -36.88
CA SER A 1032 12.38 -5.56 -36.17
C SER A 1032 11.64 -6.80 -36.68
N GLN A 1033 12.38 -7.82 -37.06
CA GLN A 1033 11.83 -9.10 -37.54
C GLN A 1033 11.46 -10.03 -36.37
N GLY A 1034 11.42 -9.49 -35.14
CA GLY A 1034 11.32 -10.23 -33.88
C GLY A 1034 12.16 -9.57 -32.79
N THR A 1035 12.00 -10.01 -31.54
CA THR A 1035 12.79 -9.51 -30.40
C THR A 1035 14.30 -9.58 -30.71
N ASN A 1036 15.00 -8.43 -30.60
CA ASN A 1036 16.40 -8.21 -31.00
C ASN A 1036 16.81 -8.54 -32.46
N ALA A 1037 15.85 -8.70 -33.37
CA ALA A 1037 16.08 -8.78 -34.81
C ALA A 1037 15.81 -7.43 -35.51
N GLY A 1038 16.11 -6.32 -34.81
CA GLY A 1038 16.05 -4.96 -35.35
C GLY A 1038 17.29 -4.61 -36.17
N ALA A 1039 17.15 -3.64 -37.06
CA ALA A 1039 18.29 -3.00 -37.73
C ALA A 1039 19.24 -2.36 -36.70
N THR A 1040 20.55 -2.69 -36.73
CA THR A 1040 21.58 -2.12 -35.85
C THR A 1040 22.61 -1.30 -36.63
N LEU A 1041 23.22 -0.31 -35.96
CA LEU A 1041 24.28 0.56 -36.52
C LEU A 1041 23.89 1.24 -37.85
N THR A 1042 22.59 1.52 -38.01
CA THR A 1042 22.04 2.21 -39.17
C THR A 1042 21.98 3.72 -38.93
N ARG A 1043 22.39 4.51 -39.92
CA ARG A 1043 22.41 5.98 -39.85
C ARG A 1043 21.72 6.61 -41.06
N SER A 1044 20.96 7.68 -40.82
CA SER A 1044 20.63 8.64 -41.88
C SER A 1044 21.38 9.95 -41.65
N ARG A 1045 21.91 10.54 -42.72
CA ARG A 1045 22.62 11.82 -42.68
C ARG A 1045 22.21 12.66 -43.87
N THR A 1046 22.04 13.96 -43.65
CA THR A 1046 21.94 14.95 -44.73
C THR A 1046 20.81 14.67 -45.74
N VAL A 1047 19.71 14.05 -45.27
CA VAL A 1047 18.49 13.77 -46.07
C VAL A 1047 17.41 14.81 -45.75
N THR A 1048 16.60 15.18 -46.75
CA THR A 1048 15.36 15.96 -46.57
C THR A 1048 14.16 15.01 -46.43
N TYR A 1049 13.50 15.05 -45.27
CA TYR A 1049 12.21 14.39 -45.05
C TYR A 1049 11.09 15.42 -45.22
N ALA A 1050 10.21 15.24 -46.21
CA ALA A 1050 9.13 16.17 -46.49
C ALA A 1050 7.84 15.75 -45.75
N PRO A 1051 7.16 16.65 -45.01
CA PRO A 1051 5.87 16.35 -44.39
C PRO A 1051 4.77 16.16 -45.44
N THR A 1052 3.78 15.33 -45.13
CA THR A 1052 2.50 15.29 -45.84
C THR A 1052 1.78 16.61 -45.62
N ALA A 1053 1.39 17.30 -46.70
CA ALA A 1053 0.54 18.48 -46.60
C ALA A 1053 -0.79 18.05 -45.97
N ALA A 1054 -1.00 18.38 -44.69
CA ALA A 1054 -2.32 18.29 -44.09
C ALA A 1054 -3.25 19.22 -44.88
N ALA A 1055 -4.38 18.69 -45.35
CA ALA A 1055 -5.42 19.50 -45.97
C ALA A 1055 -5.78 20.64 -45.02
N GLN A 1056 -5.49 21.89 -45.40
CA GLN A 1056 -5.93 23.08 -44.67
C GLN A 1056 -7.47 23.05 -44.63
N ALA A 1057 -8.02 23.02 -43.42
CA ALA A 1057 -9.44 23.31 -43.20
C ALA A 1057 -9.73 24.76 -43.66
N PRO A 1058 -10.91 25.05 -44.25
CA PRO A 1058 -11.22 26.40 -44.71
C PRO A 1058 -11.26 27.40 -43.55
N PRO A 1059 -10.82 28.65 -43.79
CA PRO A 1059 -10.72 29.69 -42.76
C PRO A 1059 -12.10 30.11 -42.24
N PRO A 1060 -12.28 30.26 -40.91
CA PRO A 1060 -13.45 30.91 -40.33
C PRO A 1060 -13.43 32.41 -40.64
N ALA A 1061 -14.58 32.92 -41.09
CA ALA A 1061 -14.77 34.34 -41.41
C ALA A 1061 -14.78 35.23 -40.15
N SER A 1062 -14.22 36.42 -40.33
CA SER A 1062 -13.99 37.49 -39.38
C SER A 1062 -15.22 38.06 -38.66
N SER A 1063 -15.04 38.43 -37.39
CA SER A 1063 -15.51 39.74 -36.88
C SER A 1063 -14.49 40.31 -35.90
N ALA A 1064 -13.92 41.45 -36.27
CA ALA A 1064 -12.89 42.18 -35.56
C ALA A 1064 -13.46 43.06 -34.43
N SER A 1065 -12.75 43.11 -33.29
CA SER A 1065 -12.28 44.37 -32.68
C SER A 1065 -11.41 44.08 -31.44
N SER A 1066 -10.12 44.42 -31.55
CA SER A 1066 -9.16 44.65 -30.44
C SER A 1066 -9.52 45.95 -29.68
N PRO A 1067 -8.81 46.43 -28.62
CA PRO A 1067 -7.66 45.87 -27.89
C PRO A 1067 -7.74 46.00 -26.33
N ALA A 1068 -6.81 45.33 -25.63
CA ALA A 1068 -5.89 45.91 -24.62
C ALA A 1068 -5.62 44.98 -23.41
N ALA A 1069 -4.34 44.87 -23.10
CA ALA A 1069 -3.62 44.00 -22.16
C ALA A 1069 -3.53 44.61 -20.72
N PRO A 1070 -2.61 44.18 -19.83
CA PRO A 1070 -2.27 42.86 -19.24
C PRO A 1070 -2.32 42.93 -17.67
N PRO A 1071 -2.24 41.83 -16.87
CA PRO A 1071 -1.07 40.94 -16.67
C PRO A 1071 -1.37 39.43 -16.85
#